data_AF-A0A9E3V757-F1
#
_entry.id   AF-A0A9E3V757-F1
#
_cell.length_a   1.000
_cell.length_b   1.000
_cell.length_c   1.000
_cell.angle_alpha   90.00
_cell.angle_beta   90.00
_cell.angle_gamma   90.00
#
_symmetry.space_group_name_H-M   'P 1'
#
loop_
_entity.id
_entity.type
_entity.pdbx_description
1 polymer ?
#
loop_
_entity_poly.entity_id
_entity_poly.type
_entity_poly.pdbx_seq_one_letter_code
_entity_poly.pdbx_strand_id
1 'polypeptide(L)'
;MMPFSPLLAVVLCAAPQERAVALETPEDTPVQGALEALADGGVAGAVRVSGAPAHGTVKLDPLEGSRFTYTPGKDFHGADAFSVRSSAGRVAMSTRVTVQVASVNDAPQVTPLVLRTVEDVAARGVLQASDVDGDRLSYAIATAPAHGDATVDPTGAVTYRPALDAHGDDRFTVSVNDGAASATADVTVTVSSVNDAPTLATLRLTLPEDGVATGQLSASDVDGDALTYRVVRPPKHGAVELDARSGALRYVPAANFHGNDVVGVAVSDGALQAQTTVELEVTAVNDAPALSSLTLSTSEDAPTQGALAGTDLDGDTLTYSLVRPPSRGQATVNASSGAVTYVPSRDANGEDTFTVSVTDGVASTEALVKVAIAAVNDAPAVSAASFSPKEDEPFEEAVVASDVDGDALTYSVARGPKHGEVVLDARTGHFTYRPVRDFHGPDGFGVEVSDGRLKSAAAVTLQVSAVNDAPVARPLGLTTREDVAVRGTAVASDVDGDVLTFVMGRSPEHGQATVDPATGALTYSPAADFHGNDAFTLTVRDGLASAVVEVSVAVSAVNDAPIAAAATLRVDEDQALAAALQGTDVDGDRLTFALGQKPKHGTATVEANTGAFTYVPAHDFHGPDELTFQVSDGALTSTAVVTLDVTSVNDAPVARPLALRTAEDTAVRGTVTATDVDAQALRFTVSQPAAHGQASVAPESGAVTYLPAADINGTDTFTVTASDGELEASSVVSVTITPVYDPPLVRAETFECPEDTATEGQLPASHPDGAPLTFRLTSSPRLGVAELLDASTGRWRFTPGPDLNGSDVVAFEVRDRSTTVKGTLSIHVKPVNDAPVLTALRLETVEGGSVEGVVQGRDVDGDPLTLRLATPPRSGRATVVDAAQGRVRYEPAPHENGEFTFTVTASDAQASSAPVQVTVVVEARNDAPVASDQTLTIDEDEQVTGTLKALDVDGDALTFRLGSAPQHGTAQVLGATTGGFSYVPADNFSGIDSFTFVATDPSGATSTGTVRLTVKPVNDPPVAFGQDLDAPTRGRVSGQLKGFDRDSSALRFEVLEQPSVGHVRDFDPRTGAFVYETDGSEGDQTWFEYVVSDGSLTSVPARVRLHVRQR
;
A
#
# COMPACT_ATOMS: atom_id res chain seq x y z
N MET A 1 -197.72 111.79 -10.21
CA MET A 1 -197.84 111.05 -11.50
C MET A 1 -197.91 112.08 -12.63
N MET A 2 -197.71 111.66 -13.88
CA MET A 2 -198.52 112.21 -14.98
C MET A 2 -199.97 111.79 -14.67
N PRO A 3 -200.93 112.72 -14.46
CA PRO A 3 -202.02 112.90 -15.39
C PRO A 3 -201.73 112.36 -16.78
N PHE A 4 -202.50 111.39 -17.28
CA PHE A 4 -203.61 110.64 -16.64
C PHE A 4 -203.18 109.73 -15.45
N SER A 5 -203.40 109.92 -14.13
CA SER A 5 -204.16 110.87 -13.28
C SER A 5 -203.65 110.75 -11.82
N PRO A 6 -203.92 111.67 -10.88
CA PRO A 6 -204.29 113.10 -10.95
C PRO A 6 -203.07 113.99 -10.57
N LEU A 7 -203.04 115.29 -10.86
CA LEU A 7 -203.83 116.36 -10.24
C LEU A 7 -203.58 116.48 -8.73
N LEU A 8 -203.28 117.72 -8.32
CA LEU A 8 -203.61 118.32 -7.03
C LEU A 8 -203.01 117.63 -5.78
N ALA A 9 -202.00 118.18 -5.12
CA ALA A 9 -201.93 119.55 -4.58
C ALA A 9 -203.16 119.93 -3.74
N VAL A 10 -202.92 120.66 -2.65
CA VAL A 10 -203.57 121.95 -2.30
C VAL A 10 -203.29 122.22 -0.81
N VAL A 11 -202.41 123.21 -0.61
CA VAL A 11 -202.57 124.40 0.26
C VAL A 11 -202.92 124.18 1.74
N LEU A 12 -202.13 124.76 2.66
CA LEU A 12 -202.56 125.92 3.49
C LEU A 12 -201.41 126.54 4.35
N CYS A 13 -201.34 127.88 4.31
CA CYS A 13 -200.91 128.88 5.32
C CYS A 13 -199.69 128.69 6.28
N ALA A 14 -198.70 129.57 6.06
CA ALA A 14 -198.09 130.52 7.02
C ALA A 14 -197.29 130.09 8.29
N ALA A 15 -195.95 130.14 8.16
CA ALA A 15 -194.95 130.43 9.22
C ALA A 15 -193.64 130.90 8.54
N PRO A 16 -192.72 131.67 9.20
CA PRO A 16 -191.50 132.16 8.55
C PRO A 16 -190.49 131.03 8.27
N GLN A 17 -189.92 130.98 7.06
CA GLN A 17 -189.08 129.86 6.59
C GLN A 17 -187.57 130.02 6.86
N GLU A 18 -186.91 128.92 7.21
CA GLU A 18 -185.45 128.75 7.18
C GLU A 18 -184.98 128.21 5.81
N ARG A 19 -183.84 128.70 5.30
CA ARG A 19 -183.14 128.16 4.10
C ARG A 19 -181.93 127.30 4.52
N ALA A 20 -181.54 126.31 3.69
CA ALA A 20 -180.49 125.32 3.97
C ALA A 20 -179.53 125.08 2.78
N VAL A 21 -178.33 124.53 3.04
CA VAL A 21 -177.19 124.34 2.10
C VAL A 21 -176.47 122.99 2.36
N ALA A 22 -175.89 122.32 1.35
CA ALA A 22 -175.27 120.97 1.47
C ALA A 22 -173.92 120.80 0.72
N LEU A 23 -173.05 119.87 1.17
CA LEU A 23 -171.66 119.62 0.72
C LEU A 23 -171.24 118.11 0.82
N GLU A 24 -170.11 117.70 0.20
CA GLU A 24 -169.52 116.32 0.24
C GLU A 24 -167.96 116.36 0.26
N THR A 25 -167.26 115.34 0.80
CA THR A 25 -165.77 115.22 0.83
C THR A 25 -165.26 113.77 1.13
N PRO A 26 -164.01 113.35 0.84
CA PRO A 26 -163.41 112.08 1.34
C PRO A 26 -162.99 112.13 2.82
N GLU A 27 -162.67 110.97 3.45
CA GLU A 27 -162.05 110.99 4.80
C GLU A 27 -160.71 111.75 4.78
N ASP A 28 -160.39 112.36 5.92
CA ASP A 28 -159.24 113.25 6.13
C ASP A 28 -159.15 114.53 5.24
N THR A 29 -160.19 114.89 4.47
CA THR A 29 -160.12 115.99 3.46
C THR A 29 -161.08 117.19 3.73
N PRO A 30 -160.61 118.46 3.80
CA PRO A 30 -161.46 119.67 4.05
C PRO A 30 -162.28 120.23 2.85
N VAL A 31 -163.36 121.00 3.13
CA VAL A 31 -164.25 121.65 2.12
C VAL A 31 -164.82 123.03 2.55
N GLN A 32 -165.28 123.90 1.64
CA GLN A 32 -165.73 125.30 1.90
C GLN A 32 -167.18 125.62 1.45
N GLY A 33 -167.82 126.66 2.04
CA GLY A 33 -169.18 127.11 1.66
C GLY A 33 -169.56 128.55 2.09
N ALA A 34 -170.75 129.02 1.67
CA ALA A 34 -171.24 130.40 1.87
C ALA A 34 -172.76 130.49 2.20
N LEU A 35 -173.18 131.61 2.81
CA LEU A 35 -174.52 131.87 3.35
C LEU A 35 -175.08 133.22 2.84
N GLU A 36 -176.11 133.22 1.98
CA GLU A 36 -176.62 134.45 1.33
C GLU A 36 -177.95 134.99 1.92
N ALA A 37 -177.94 136.31 2.17
CA ALA A 37 -179.07 137.21 2.48
C ALA A 37 -179.80 137.04 3.85
N LEU A 38 -179.22 137.64 4.92
CA LEU A 38 -179.89 137.89 6.22
C LEU A 38 -179.53 139.29 6.80
N ALA A 39 -179.87 140.37 6.09
CA ALA A 39 -180.00 141.72 6.66
C ALA A 39 -180.76 142.64 5.69
N ASP A 40 -182.02 142.93 5.99
CA ASP A 40 -182.71 144.07 5.37
C ASP A 40 -182.18 145.39 5.98
N GLY A 41 -182.31 146.50 5.27
CA GLY A 41 -181.45 147.67 5.42
C GLY A 41 -181.20 148.21 6.84
N GLY A 42 -179.99 147.98 7.36
CA GLY A 42 -179.35 148.83 8.39
C GLY A 42 -179.27 148.29 9.82
N VAL A 43 -178.11 148.52 10.44
CA VAL A 43 -177.76 148.26 11.86
C VAL A 43 -177.41 146.80 12.23
N ALA A 44 -176.10 146.52 12.16
CA ALA A 44 -175.29 145.64 13.00
C ALA A 44 -175.95 144.43 13.73
N GLY A 45 -175.64 143.23 13.25
CA GLY A 45 -175.78 141.97 14.01
C GLY A 45 -174.70 140.96 13.61
N ALA A 46 -173.95 140.42 14.57
CA ALA A 46 -172.83 139.51 14.30
C ALA A 46 -173.30 138.06 14.07
N VAL A 47 -172.78 137.41 13.04
CA VAL A 47 -173.03 135.98 12.75
C VAL A 47 -172.11 135.10 13.61
N ARG A 48 -172.67 134.06 14.24
CA ARG A 48 -171.91 133.04 15.00
C ARG A 48 -172.46 131.64 14.77
N VAL A 49 -171.61 130.62 14.81
CA VAL A 49 -172.00 129.19 14.81
C VAL A 49 -172.74 128.89 16.12
N SER A 50 -173.86 128.17 16.03
CA SER A 50 -174.76 127.85 17.15
C SER A 50 -174.93 126.35 17.41
N GLY A 51 -174.54 125.50 16.47
CA GLY A 51 -174.42 124.04 16.64
C GLY A 51 -173.29 123.53 15.77
N ALA A 52 -172.40 122.70 16.32
CA ALA A 52 -171.19 122.21 15.65
C ALA A 52 -171.43 120.81 15.02
N PRO A 53 -170.57 120.39 14.06
CA PRO A 53 -170.59 119.03 13.54
C PRO A 53 -170.17 118.00 14.59
N ALA A 54 -170.60 116.75 14.43
CA ALA A 54 -170.31 115.64 15.33
C ALA A 54 -169.00 114.90 14.99
N HIS A 55 -168.60 114.93 13.71
CA HIS A 55 -167.46 114.20 13.14
C HIS A 55 -166.57 115.11 12.28
N GLY A 56 -166.58 116.41 12.57
CA GLY A 56 -165.74 117.41 11.92
C GLY A 56 -165.72 118.77 12.61
N THR A 57 -164.91 119.70 12.11
CA THR A 57 -164.75 121.05 12.68
C THR A 57 -165.08 122.14 11.66
N VAL A 58 -165.58 123.30 12.13
CA VAL A 58 -166.01 124.43 11.29
C VAL A 58 -165.41 125.76 11.75
N LYS A 59 -165.02 126.62 10.80
CA LYS A 59 -164.38 127.92 11.04
C LYS A 59 -165.02 129.05 10.20
N LEU A 60 -165.15 130.26 10.76
CA LEU A 60 -165.78 131.45 10.15
C LEU A 60 -164.76 132.56 9.82
N ASP A 61 -165.09 133.39 8.82
CA ASP A 61 -164.31 134.56 8.38
C ASP A 61 -164.69 135.85 9.16
N PRO A 62 -163.72 136.61 9.72
CA PRO A 62 -164.01 137.80 10.53
C PRO A 62 -164.22 139.11 9.74
N LEU A 63 -163.90 139.20 8.45
CA LEU A 63 -164.00 140.45 7.66
C LEU A 63 -165.35 140.56 6.92
N GLU A 64 -165.83 139.45 6.36
CA GLU A 64 -167.11 139.35 5.67
C GLU A 64 -167.86 138.11 6.17
N GLY A 65 -168.83 138.31 7.07
CA GLY A 65 -169.42 137.26 7.92
C GLY A 65 -170.37 136.25 7.25
N SER A 66 -170.13 135.87 5.99
CA SER A 66 -170.99 134.97 5.19
C SER A 66 -170.32 133.68 4.68
N ARG A 67 -169.02 133.43 4.96
CA ARG A 67 -168.28 132.23 4.51
C ARG A 67 -167.78 131.33 5.65
N PHE A 68 -167.61 130.03 5.35
CA PHE A 68 -167.11 129.01 6.29
C PHE A 68 -166.25 127.91 5.61
N THR A 69 -165.54 127.12 6.42
CA THR A 69 -164.80 125.89 6.04
C THR A 69 -165.14 124.74 6.99
N TYR A 70 -165.22 123.49 6.51
CA TYR A 70 -165.44 122.23 7.24
C TYR A 70 -164.25 121.26 7.07
N THR A 71 -164.00 120.38 8.04
CA THR A 71 -162.94 119.35 8.00
C THR A 71 -163.36 118.09 8.76
N PRO A 72 -163.32 116.86 8.16
CA PRO A 72 -163.63 115.60 8.85
C PRO A 72 -162.67 115.23 9.99
N GLY A 73 -163.09 114.31 10.86
CA GLY A 73 -162.23 113.62 11.83
C GLY A 73 -161.43 112.47 11.21
N LYS A 74 -160.30 112.10 11.83
CA LYS A 74 -159.38 111.08 11.31
C LYS A 74 -160.03 109.71 11.22
N ASP A 75 -159.82 109.01 10.12
CA ASP A 75 -160.26 107.62 9.88
C ASP A 75 -161.80 107.44 9.96
N PHE A 76 -162.57 108.52 9.71
CA PHE A 76 -164.03 108.52 9.79
C PHE A 76 -164.71 108.67 8.42
N HIS A 77 -165.64 107.76 8.13
CA HIS A 77 -166.56 107.80 6.99
C HIS A 77 -168.03 107.80 7.45
N GLY A 78 -168.89 108.61 6.84
CA GLY A 78 -170.28 108.81 7.30
C GLY A 78 -170.90 110.16 6.92
N ALA A 79 -171.93 110.60 7.67
CA ALA A 79 -172.69 111.84 7.46
C ALA A 79 -172.60 112.80 8.66
N ASP A 80 -172.66 114.12 8.43
CA ASP A 80 -172.53 115.16 9.49
C ASP A 80 -173.31 116.49 9.21
N ALA A 81 -173.50 117.37 10.21
CA ALA A 81 -174.29 118.63 10.09
C ALA A 81 -174.01 119.71 11.16
N PHE A 82 -174.20 121.02 10.84
CA PHE A 82 -173.98 122.16 11.77
C PHE A 82 -174.95 123.36 11.56
N SER A 83 -174.91 124.44 12.36
CA SER A 83 -175.90 125.58 12.35
C SER A 83 -175.36 126.96 12.79
N VAL A 84 -176.04 128.08 12.40
CA VAL A 84 -175.61 129.50 12.62
C VAL A 84 -176.76 130.47 13.03
N ARG A 85 -176.43 131.64 13.63
CA ARG A 85 -177.38 132.67 14.17
C ARG A 85 -176.93 134.14 14.02
N SER A 86 -177.88 135.10 13.96
CA SER A 86 -177.69 136.57 13.89
C SER A 86 -178.54 137.35 14.93
N SER A 87 -178.22 138.63 15.22
CA SER A 87 -178.93 139.46 16.22
C SER A 87 -178.97 140.98 15.94
N ALA A 88 -180.12 141.51 15.51
CA ALA A 88 -180.46 142.94 15.54
C ALA A 88 -181.97 143.13 15.76
N GLY A 89 -182.38 144.01 16.69
CA GLY A 89 -183.78 144.47 16.78
C GLY A 89 -184.87 143.48 17.28
N ARG A 90 -184.71 142.91 18.49
CA ARG A 90 -185.75 142.18 19.27
C ARG A 90 -186.40 140.88 18.70
N VAL A 91 -186.08 140.40 17.49
CA VAL A 91 -186.42 139.03 17.03
C VAL A 91 -185.19 138.39 16.34
N ALA A 92 -185.02 137.06 16.41
CA ALA A 92 -183.83 136.34 15.92
C ALA A 92 -184.17 135.10 15.07
N MET A 93 -183.30 134.77 14.10
CA MET A 93 -183.44 133.67 13.12
C MET A 93 -182.21 132.72 13.10
N SER A 94 -182.35 131.53 12.51
CA SER A 94 -181.34 130.46 12.39
C SER A 94 -181.34 129.75 11.02
N THR A 95 -180.27 128.99 10.72
CA THR A 95 -180.07 128.16 9.49
C THR A 95 -179.15 126.95 9.77
N ARG A 96 -179.31 125.85 9.02
CA ARG A 96 -178.58 124.55 9.15
C ARG A 96 -177.89 124.09 7.84
N VAL A 97 -176.78 123.33 7.95
CA VAL A 97 -175.91 122.82 6.84
C VAL A 97 -175.52 121.34 7.06
N THR A 98 -175.27 120.53 6.01
CA THR A 98 -174.97 119.06 6.04
C THR A 98 -173.81 118.60 5.13
N VAL A 99 -173.09 117.50 5.48
CA VAL A 99 -171.84 116.97 4.83
C VAL A 99 -171.73 115.40 4.84
N GLN A 100 -170.90 114.77 3.98
CA GLN A 100 -170.72 113.28 3.79
C GLN A 100 -169.22 112.84 3.53
N VAL A 101 -168.77 111.59 3.89
CA VAL A 101 -167.33 111.12 4.01
C VAL A 101 -167.04 109.57 3.69
N ALA A 102 -165.81 109.10 3.26
CA ALA A 102 -165.44 107.70 2.75
C ALA A 102 -163.91 107.21 2.87
N SER A 103 -163.53 105.89 2.76
CA SER A 103 -162.32 105.19 3.40
C SER A 103 -161.19 104.33 2.66
N VAL A 104 -160.10 103.83 3.37
CA VAL A 104 -158.80 103.12 2.91
C VAL A 104 -158.19 101.97 3.86
N ASN A 105 -157.00 101.30 3.60
CA ASN A 105 -156.41 100.00 4.18
C ASN A 105 -154.89 100.02 4.68
N ASP A 106 -154.46 99.12 5.61
CA ASP A 106 -153.13 98.96 6.30
C ASP A 106 -152.36 97.58 6.15
N ALA A 107 -151.48 97.13 7.10
CA ALA A 107 -150.52 95.99 7.00
C ALA A 107 -150.08 95.31 8.36
N PRO A 108 -149.44 94.09 8.40
CA PRO A 108 -149.30 93.24 9.61
C PRO A 108 -148.06 93.47 10.48
N GLN A 109 -148.10 93.00 11.74
CA GLN A 109 -146.96 93.01 12.68
C GLN A 109 -146.59 91.60 13.22
N VAL A 110 -145.30 91.36 13.48
CA VAL A 110 -144.70 90.03 13.82
C VAL A 110 -143.56 90.12 14.86
N THR A 111 -143.29 89.04 15.61
CA THR A 111 -142.20 88.96 16.62
C THR A 111 -141.26 87.73 16.41
N PRO A 112 -139.92 87.85 16.59
CA PRO A 112 -138.96 86.72 16.50
C PRO A 112 -139.09 85.59 17.55
N LEU A 113 -138.46 84.43 17.27
CA LEU A 113 -138.51 83.19 18.07
C LEU A 113 -137.09 82.58 18.32
N VAL A 114 -136.92 81.80 19.39
CA VAL A 114 -135.63 81.11 19.72
C VAL A 114 -135.91 79.68 20.22
N LEU A 115 -135.07 78.71 19.82
CA LEU A 115 -135.18 77.27 20.13
C LEU A 115 -133.84 76.69 20.66
N ARG A 116 -133.88 75.52 21.33
CA ARG A 116 -132.70 74.75 21.77
C ARG A 116 -132.97 73.23 21.74
N THR A 117 -131.96 72.41 21.49
CA THR A 117 -132.02 70.94 21.52
C THR A 117 -130.64 70.29 21.72
N VAL A 118 -130.59 68.95 21.73
CA VAL A 118 -129.37 68.13 21.55
C VAL A 118 -129.38 67.54 20.13
N GLU A 119 -128.23 67.04 19.65
CA GLU A 119 -128.15 66.43 18.32
C GLU A 119 -129.10 65.22 18.19
N ASP A 120 -129.47 64.89 16.95
CA ASP A 120 -130.52 63.94 16.56
C ASP A 120 -131.97 64.22 17.03
N VAL A 121 -132.17 65.20 17.94
CA VAL A 121 -133.47 65.53 18.55
C VAL A 121 -134.02 66.86 18.02
N ALA A 122 -135.32 66.89 17.67
CA ALA A 122 -135.98 68.05 17.09
C ALA A 122 -136.53 69.07 18.12
N ALA A 123 -136.43 70.36 17.83
CA ALA A 123 -136.96 71.48 18.62
C ALA A 123 -138.26 72.06 18.01
N ARG A 124 -139.13 72.71 18.83
CA ARG A 124 -140.41 73.32 18.38
C ARG A 124 -140.78 74.60 19.14
N GLY A 125 -141.49 75.53 18.48
CA GLY A 125 -142.02 76.79 19.05
C GLY A 125 -143.13 77.41 18.19
N VAL A 126 -143.58 78.64 18.48
CA VAL A 126 -144.66 79.33 17.72
C VAL A 126 -144.38 80.83 17.59
N LEU A 127 -144.51 81.38 16.38
CA LEU A 127 -144.41 82.82 16.09
C LEU A 127 -145.71 83.56 16.41
N GLN A 128 -145.61 84.84 16.78
CA GLN A 128 -146.76 85.69 17.13
C GLN A 128 -146.92 86.83 16.12
N ALA A 129 -148.14 87.03 15.61
CA ALA A 129 -148.47 88.06 14.62
C ALA A 129 -149.93 88.54 14.70
N SER A 130 -150.20 89.76 14.21
CA SER A 130 -151.54 90.36 14.16
C SER A 130 -151.69 91.40 13.04
N ASP A 131 -152.92 91.63 12.58
CA ASP A 131 -153.32 92.66 11.62
C ASP A 131 -154.34 93.65 12.21
N VAL A 132 -154.41 94.87 11.67
CA VAL A 132 -155.27 95.97 12.16
C VAL A 132 -156.65 96.00 11.50
N ASP A 133 -156.73 95.71 10.20
CA ASP A 133 -157.99 95.67 9.44
C ASP A 133 -158.78 94.36 9.71
N GLY A 134 -158.09 93.36 10.27
CA GLY A 134 -158.65 92.06 10.66
C GLY A 134 -158.43 90.98 9.60
N ASP A 135 -157.52 91.21 8.65
CA ASP A 135 -157.25 90.28 7.56
C ASP A 135 -156.50 89.03 8.01
N ARG A 136 -156.65 87.96 7.21
CA ARG A 136 -156.21 86.62 7.60
C ARG A 136 -154.75 86.38 7.24
N LEU A 137 -153.91 86.32 8.27
CA LEU A 137 -152.48 86.05 8.13
C LEU A 137 -152.15 84.64 7.62
N SER A 138 -151.08 84.56 6.84
CA SER A 138 -150.45 83.35 6.30
C SER A 138 -148.94 83.36 6.58
N TYR A 139 -148.34 82.19 6.85
CA TYR A 139 -146.93 82.04 7.26
C TYR A 139 -146.12 81.18 6.28
N ALA A 140 -144.86 81.51 6.03
CA ALA A 140 -143.94 80.68 5.24
C ALA A 140 -142.47 80.86 5.67
N ILE A 141 -141.67 79.78 5.68
CA ILE A 141 -140.20 79.86 5.85
C ILE A 141 -139.63 80.68 4.69
N ALA A 142 -138.98 81.81 4.97
CA ALA A 142 -138.42 82.73 3.98
C ALA A 142 -136.92 82.51 3.74
N THR A 143 -136.21 81.97 4.72
CA THR A 143 -134.84 81.46 4.58
C THR A 143 -134.75 80.19 5.43
N ALA A 144 -134.12 79.14 4.92
CA ALA A 144 -133.98 77.85 5.62
C ALA A 144 -132.72 77.83 6.54
N PRO A 145 -132.69 76.95 7.56
CA PRO A 145 -131.50 76.69 8.38
C PRO A 145 -130.35 76.01 7.61
N ALA A 146 -129.17 75.97 8.21
CA ALA A 146 -127.94 75.45 7.59
C ALA A 146 -127.50 74.05 8.08
N HIS A 147 -127.85 73.67 9.31
CA HIS A 147 -127.39 72.43 9.97
C HIS A 147 -128.57 71.53 10.40
N GLY A 148 -129.73 71.74 9.79
CA GLY A 148 -130.94 70.96 9.99
C GLY A 148 -132.04 71.39 9.01
N ASP A 149 -133.24 70.87 9.21
CA ASP A 149 -134.45 71.24 8.45
C ASP A 149 -135.46 71.97 9.34
N ALA A 150 -136.18 72.96 8.79
CA ALA A 150 -137.27 73.64 9.50
C ALA A 150 -138.56 73.78 8.70
N THR A 151 -139.69 73.76 9.41
CA THR A 151 -141.04 73.96 8.86
C THR A 151 -141.84 74.93 9.72
N VAL A 152 -142.74 75.71 9.09
CA VAL A 152 -143.77 76.52 9.76
C VAL A 152 -145.16 76.13 9.25
N ASP A 153 -146.15 76.08 10.14
CA ASP A 153 -147.54 75.78 9.79
C ASP A 153 -148.44 77.05 9.72
N PRO A 154 -149.70 76.94 9.24
CA PRO A 154 -150.60 78.09 9.10
C PRO A 154 -151.02 78.78 10.41
N THR A 155 -150.66 78.22 11.58
CA THR A 155 -150.87 78.86 12.89
C THR A 155 -149.63 79.62 13.38
N GLY A 156 -148.53 79.58 12.63
CA GLY A 156 -147.24 80.12 13.01
C GLY A 156 -146.37 79.15 13.82
N ALA A 157 -146.77 77.87 13.96
CA ALA A 157 -145.98 76.90 14.72
C ALA A 157 -144.78 76.40 13.91
N VAL A 158 -143.60 76.48 14.52
CA VAL A 158 -142.28 76.20 13.90
C VAL A 158 -141.67 74.93 14.50
N THR A 159 -141.12 74.05 13.66
CA THR A 159 -140.33 72.88 14.06
C THR A 159 -138.97 72.90 13.37
N TYR A 160 -137.89 72.56 14.09
CA TYR A 160 -136.54 72.39 13.58
C TYR A 160 -135.99 71.00 13.93
N ARG A 161 -135.27 70.34 13.03
CA ARG A 161 -134.59 69.05 13.28
C ARG A 161 -133.12 69.15 12.86
N PRO A 162 -132.14 68.93 13.75
CA PRO A 162 -130.73 68.84 13.38
C PRO A 162 -130.49 67.72 12.35
N ALA A 163 -129.42 67.88 11.58
CA ALA A 163 -128.81 66.75 10.86
C ALA A 163 -128.24 65.72 11.86
N LEU A 164 -127.97 64.50 11.37
CA LEU A 164 -127.34 63.44 12.18
C LEU A 164 -125.97 63.91 12.67
N ASP A 165 -125.64 63.67 13.94
CA ASP A 165 -124.34 63.98 14.57
C ASP A 165 -123.95 65.48 14.50
N ALA A 166 -124.94 66.37 14.33
CA ALA A 166 -124.72 67.80 14.12
C ALA A 166 -125.03 68.64 15.37
N HIS A 167 -124.00 69.28 15.93
CA HIS A 167 -124.07 70.21 17.06
C HIS A 167 -123.58 71.63 16.70
N GLY A 168 -124.04 72.65 17.44
CA GLY A 168 -123.72 74.06 17.18
C GLY A 168 -124.96 74.98 17.10
N ASP A 169 -124.76 76.24 16.71
CA ASP A 169 -125.84 77.23 16.52
C ASP A 169 -126.32 77.28 15.05
N ASP A 170 -127.61 77.54 14.84
CA ASP A 170 -128.28 77.63 13.53
C ASP A 170 -129.35 78.76 13.51
N ARG A 171 -129.75 79.24 12.32
CA ARG A 171 -130.73 80.35 12.17
C ARG A 171 -131.48 80.31 10.83
N PHE A 172 -132.76 80.71 10.86
CA PHE A 172 -133.64 80.81 9.70
C PHE A 172 -134.70 81.92 9.88
N THR A 173 -135.53 82.21 8.88
CA THR A 173 -136.56 83.28 8.95
C THR A 173 -137.93 82.84 8.44
N VAL A 174 -138.99 83.52 8.89
CA VAL A 174 -140.39 83.31 8.47
C VAL A 174 -141.03 84.63 8.02
N SER A 175 -141.74 84.61 6.90
CA SER A 175 -142.58 85.70 6.39
C SER A 175 -144.04 85.50 6.79
N VAL A 176 -144.74 86.60 7.02
CA VAL A 176 -146.18 86.65 7.37
C VAL A 176 -146.89 87.69 6.50
N ASN A 177 -148.01 87.33 5.88
CA ASN A 177 -148.70 88.13 4.85
C ASN A 177 -150.24 88.08 5.02
N ASP A 178 -150.94 89.21 4.85
CA ASP A 178 -152.40 89.38 5.00
C ASP A 178 -153.22 89.21 3.69
N GLY A 179 -152.57 89.28 2.53
CA GLY A 179 -153.17 89.31 1.20
C GLY A 179 -152.77 90.52 0.34
N ALA A 180 -152.31 91.61 0.95
CA ALA A 180 -151.87 92.85 0.32
C ALA A 180 -150.45 93.27 0.73
N ALA A 181 -150.05 93.05 1.99
CA ALA A 181 -148.78 93.43 2.58
C ALA A 181 -148.16 92.29 3.41
N SER A 182 -146.91 92.47 3.89
CA SER A 182 -146.20 91.44 4.66
C SER A 182 -145.07 91.96 5.54
N ALA A 183 -144.74 91.18 6.58
CA ALA A 183 -143.63 91.37 7.50
C ALA A 183 -142.84 90.06 7.72
N THR A 184 -141.63 90.13 8.28
CA THR A 184 -140.75 88.96 8.49
C THR A 184 -140.18 88.89 9.92
N ALA A 185 -139.90 87.68 10.39
CA ALA A 185 -139.40 87.38 11.73
C ALA A 185 -138.27 86.33 11.71
N ASP A 186 -137.32 86.46 12.63
CA ASP A 186 -136.16 85.56 12.80
C ASP A 186 -136.45 84.37 13.72
N VAL A 187 -135.79 83.24 13.46
CA VAL A 187 -135.75 82.06 14.34
C VAL A 187 -134.31 81.56 14.51
N THR A 188 -133.80 81.48 15.74
CA THR A 188 -132.46 80.91 16.05
C THR A 188 -132.55 79.61 16.85
N VAL A 189 -131.56 78.73 16.71
CA VAL A 189 -131.48 77.42 17.37
C VAL A 189 -130.06 77.14 17.90
N THR A 190 -129.94 76.45 19.04
CA THR A 190 -128.66 75.85 19.52
C THR A 190 -128.82 74.33 19.71
N VAL A 191 -127.83 73.55 19.29
CA VAL A 191 -127.75 72.08 19.35
C VAL A 191 -126.48 71.64 20.12
N SER A 192 -126.55 70.55 20.90
CA SER A 192 -125.47 70.09 21.83
C SER A 192 -125.17 68.59 21.65
N SER A 193 -123.94 68.13 21.87
CA SER A 193 -123.48 66.78 21.49
C SER A 193 -123.60 65.64 22.52
N VAL A 194 -123.44 64.38 22.05
CA VAL A 194 -123.55 63.08 22.76
C VAL A 194 -122.48 62.10 22.24
N ASN A 195 -122.01 61.15 23.07
CA ASN A 195 -120.88 60.23 22.78
C ASN A 195 -121.32 58.92 22.09
N ASP A 196 -120.59 58.52 21.05
CA ASP A 196 -120.75 57.28 20.27
C ASP A 196 -119.66 56.24 20.59
N ALA A 197 -119.64 55.08 19.91
CA ALA A 197 -118.70 53.98 20.19
C ALA A 197 -117.63 53.76 19.09
N PRO A 198 -116.39 53.38 19.44
CA PRO A 198 -115.33 53.18 18.47
C PRO A 198 -115.51 51.89 17.66
N THR A 199 -114.92 51.88 16.46
CA THR A 199 -114.92 50.75 15.52
C THR A 199 -113.53 50.12 15.42
N LEU A 200 -113.43 48.80 15.19
CA LEU A 200 -112.16 48.04 15.18
C LEU A 200 -112.12 46.98 14.07
N ALA A 201 -111.08 47.00 13.23
CA ALA A 201 -110.91 46.07 12.11
C ALA A 201 -110.11 44.80 12.46
N THR A 202 -110.47 43.68 11.84
CA THR A 202 -109.80 42.36 11.95
C THR A 202 -108.40 42.37 11.31
N LEU A 203 -107.44 41.65 11.89
CA LEU A 203 -106.06 41.52 11.42
C LEU A 203 -105.69 40.05 11.18
N ARG A 204 -104.82 39.77 10.20
CA ARG A 204 -104.30 38.43 9.87
C ARG A 204 -102.78 38.49 9.74
N LEU A 205 -102.04 37.52 10.29
CA LEU A 205 -100.58 37.43 10.21
C LEU A 205 -100.13 35.97 9.97
N THR A 206 -99.05 35.77 9.22
CA THR A 206 -98.45 34.45 8.95
C THR A 206 -96.95 34.48 9.27
N LEU A 207 -96.40 33.42 9.86
CA LEU A 207 -94.99 33.31 10.30
C LEU A 207 -94.53 31.84 10.37
N PRO A 208 -93.21 31.55 10.36
CA PRO A 208 -92.69 30.23 10.74
C PRO A 208 -92.74 30.00 12.26
N GLU A 209 -92.62 28.74 12.71
CA GLU A 209 -92.70 28.37 14.13
C GLU A 209 -91.55 28.82 15.03
N ASP A 210 -90.41 29.23 14.47
CA ASP A 210 -89.34 29.96 15.17
C ASP A 210 -89.39 31.48 14.92
N GLY A 211 -90.48 31.96 14.31
CA GLY A 211 -90.63 33.33 13.85
C GLY A 211 -91.17 34.31 14.89
N VAL A 212 -91.26 35.57 14.48
CA VAL A 212 -91.98 36.63 15.21
C VAL A 212 -92.85 37.38 14.20
N ALA A 213 -94.14 37.51 14.50
CA ALA A 213 -95.07 38.30 13.70
C ALA A 213 -95.35 39.65 14.36
N THR A 214 -95.46 40.71 13.56
CA THR A 214 -95.86 42.03 14.03
C THR A 214 -96.94 42.61 13.13
N GLY A 215 -97.93 43.27 13.71
CA GLY A 215 -99.01 43.91 12.96
C GLY A 215 -99.61 45.10 13.72
N GLN A 216 -100.58 45.75 13.11
CA GLN A 216 -101.14 47.01 13.59
C GLN A 216 -102.66 46.91 13.59
N LEU A 217 -103.30 47.15 14.73
CA LEU A 217 -104.76 47.28 14.81
C LEU A 217 -105.19 48.63 14.22
N SER A 218 -106.30 48.63 13.48
CA SER A 218 -106.90 49.83 12.90
C SER A 218 -108.27 50.06 13.53
N ALA A 219 -108.46 51.23 14.14
CA ALA A 219 -109.67 51.63 14.82
C ALA A 219 -109.95 53.13 14.61
N SER A 220 -111.21 53.51 14.68
CA SER A 220 -111.66 54.90 14.51
C SER A 220 -112.89 55.20 15.35
N ASP A 221 -112.98 56.44 15.80
CA ASP A 221 -114.03 57.00 16.62
C ASP A 221 -114.58 58.26 15.95
N VAL A 222 -115.89 58.53 16.08
CA VAL A 222 -116.55 59.65 15.39
C VAL A 222 -116.45 60.95 16.18
N ASP A 223 -116.43 60.88 17.52
CA ASP A 223 -116.22 62.03 18.41
C ASP A 223 -114.75 62.47 18.44
N GLY A 224 -113.85 61.59 17.99
CA GLY A 224 -112.41 61.82 17.97
C GLY A 224 -111.71 61.52 19.29
N ASP A 225 -112.36 60.72 20.15
CA ASP A 225 -111.84 60.38 21.47
C ASP A 225 -110.57 59.51 21.45
N ALA A 226 -109.82 59.55 22.55
CA ALA A 226 -108.50 58.93 22.66
C ALA A 226 -108.57 57.40 22.86
N LEU A 227 -108.37 56.65 21.77
CA LEU A 227 -108.49 55.20 21.78
C LEU A 227 -107.42 54.46 22.61
N THR A 228 -107.89 53.45 23.34
CA THR A 228 -107.06 52.53 24.13
C THR A 228 -107.33 51.07 23.75
N TYR A 229 -106.25 50.30 23.56
CA TYR A 229 -106.30 48.92 23.08
C TYR A 229 -105.95 47.93 24.20
N ARG A 230 -106.57 46.75 24.20
CA ARG A 230 -106.19 45.63 25.08
C ARG A 230 -106.46 44.26 24.47
N VAL A 231 -105.69 43.27 24.91
CA VAL A 231 -105.98 41.86 24.66
C VAL A 231 -107.12 41.43 25.59
N VAL A 232 -108.19 40.87 25.01
CA VAL A 232 -109.33 40.29 25.74
C VAL A 232 -109.34 38.77 25.71
N ARG A 233 -108.55 38.15 24.83
CA ARG A 233 -108.28 36.71 24.84
C ARG A 233 -106.84 36.46 24.37
N PRO A 234 -105.94 35.92 25.21
CA PRO A 234 -104.59 35.59 24.78
C PRO A 234 -104.59 34.42 23.77
N PRO A 235 -103.52 34.31 22.96
CA PRO A 235 -103.26 33.12 22.13
C PRO A 235 -103.13 31.85 22.99
N LYS A 236 -103.31 30.68 22.37
CA LYS A 236 -103.15 29.37 23.05
C LYS A 236 -101.74 28.81 22.95
N HIS A 237 -101.05 29.10 21.86
CA HIS A 237 -99.83 28.44 21.40
C HIS A 237 -98.73 29.46 21.12
N GLY A 238 -98.68 30.52 21.92
CA GLY A 238 -97.68 31.57 21.85
C GLY A 238 -97.91 32.66 22.90
N ALA A 239 -97.14 33.74 22.79
CA ALA A 239 -97.26 34.95 23.59
C ALA A 239 -97.55 36.14 22.68
N VAL A 240 -98.36 37.09 23.17
CA VAL A 240 -98.69 38.33 22.47
C VAL A 240 -98.39 39.55 23.35
N GLU A 241 -97.81 40.57 22.73
CA GLU A 241 -97.62 41.90 23.28
C GLU A 241 -98.48 42.87 22.45
N LEU A 242 -99.24 43.76 23.09
CA LEU A 242 -100.09 44.76 22.43
C LEU A 242 -99.87 46.12 23.10
N ASP A 243 -99.43 47.11 22.33
CA ASP A 243 -99.30 48.47 22.82
C ASP A 243 -100.67 49.13 22.98
N ALA A 244 -100.97 49.56 24.20
CA ALA A 244 -102.30 50.00 24.59
C ALA A 244 -102.72 51.38 24.03
N ARG A 245 -101.85 52.11 23.33
CA ARG A 245 -102.14 53.45 22.76
C ARG A 245 -102.09 53.47 21.24
N SER A 246 -101.13 52.77 20.66
CA SER A 246 -100.96 52.67 19.21
C SER A 246 -101.72 51.49 18.61
N GLY A 247 -101.99 50.41 19.36
CA GLY A 247 -102.57 49.20 18.80
C GLY A 247 -101.55 48.31 18.04
N ALA A 248 -100.25 48.57 18.20
CA ALA A 248 -99.18 47.74 17.65
C ALA A 248 -99.11 46.40 18.38
N LEU A 249 -99.18 45.30 17.63
CA LEU A 249 -99.21 43.92 18.13
C LEU A 249 -97.95 43.16 17.70
N ARG A 250 -97.39 42.37 18.62
CA ARG A 250 -96.28 41.45 18.38
C ARG A 250 -96.63 40.07 18.93
N TYR A 251 -96.44 39.04 18.12
CA TYR A 251 -96.71 37.64 18.47
C TYR A 251 -95.46 36.78 18.29
N VAL A 252 -95.22 35.89 19.25
CA VAL A 252 -94.19 34.86 19.21
C VAL A 252 -94.88 33.51 19.49
N PRO A 253 -94.77 32.51 18.62
CA PRO A 253 -95.34 31.19 18.88
C PRO A 253 -94.59 30.48 20.01
N ALA A 254 -95.20 29.43 20.57
CA ALA A 254 -94.50 28.48 21.42
C ALA A 254 -93.51 27.69 20.55
N ALA A 255 -92.38 27.28 21.14
CA ALA A 255 -91.38 26.48 20.43
C ALA A 255 -92.04 25.23 19.81
N ASN A 256 -91.71 24.96 18.55
CA ASN A 256 -92.18 23.79 17.79
C ASN A 256 -93.72 23.73 17.65
N PHE A 257 -94.40 24.89 17.61
CA PHE A 257 -95.81 24.97 17.27
C PHE A 257 -96.03 25.53 15.87
N HIS A 258 -96.50 24.67 14.98
CA HIS A 258 -97.14 25.04 13.72
C HIS A 258 -98.65 24.79 13.74
N GLY A 259 -99.39 25.57 12.96
CA GLY A 259 -100.85 25.59 12.91
C GLY A 259 -101.44 26.96 13.20
N ASN A 260 -102.77 27.01 13.35
CA ASN A 260 -103.49 28.28 13.54
C ASN A 260 -103.67 28.63 15.02
N ASP A 261 -103.46 29.90 15.36
CA ASP A 261 -103.79 30.48 16.67
C ASP A 261 -104.57 31.80 16.52
N VAL A 262 -105.18 32.29 17.60
CA VAL A 262 -106.05 33.47 17.58
C VAL A 262 -105.91 34.32 18.83
N VAL A 263 -105.85 35.64 18.65
CA VAL A 263 -105.83 36.63 19.74
C VAL A 263 -107.11 37.47 19.71
N GLY A 264 -107.86 37.52 20.80
CA GLY A 264 -108.99 38.44 20.93
C GLY A 264 -108.51 39.80 21.41
N VAL A 265 -108.89 40.88 20.73
CA VAL A 265 -108.49 42.27 21.02
C VAL A 265 -109.70 43.20 21.09
N ALA A 266 -109.58 44.27 21.87
CA ALA A 266 -110.61 45.29 22.06
C ALA A 266 -110.02 46.71 22.02
N VAL A 267 -110.86 47.67 21.62
CA VAL A 267 -110.57 49.11 21.66
C VAL A 267 -111.66 49.85 22.42
N SER A 268 -111.32 50.93 23.12
CA SER A 268 -112.24 51.77 23.89
C SER A 268 -111.82 53.24 23.89
N ASP A 269 -112.80 54.13 23.80
CA ASP A 269 -112.75 55.60 23.91
C ASP A 269 -112.60 56.09 25.38
N GLY A 270 -113.03 55.28 26.35
CA GLY A 270 -113.16 55.63 27.77
C GLY A 270 -114.56 55.36 28.37
N ALA A 271 -115.59 55.21 27.53
CA ALA A 271 -116.98 54.95 27.89
C ALA A 271 -117.55 53.68 27.22
N LEU A 272 -117.35 53.49 25.92
CA LEU A 272 -117.82 52.41 25.07
C LEU A 272 -116.64 51.62 24.46
N GLN A 273 -116.92 50.51 23.77
CA GLN A 273 -115.87 49.61 23.26
C GLN A 273 -116.31 48.71 22.10
N ALA A 274 -115.37 48.36 21.21
CA ALA A 274 -115.52 47.32 20.20
C ALA A 274 -114.46 46.22 20.35
N GLN A 275 -114.74 45.03 19.80
CA GLN A 275 -113.86 43.85 19.89
C GLN A 275 -113.77 43.11 18.56
N THR A 276 -112.62 42.49 18.28
CA THR A 276 -112.40 41.59 17.14
C THR A 276 -111.33 40.54 17.48
N THR A 277 -111.00 39.67 16.52
CA THR A 277 -109.89 38.72 16.62
C THR A 277 -108.78 39.02 15.63
N VAL A 278 -107.55 38.70 16.03
CA VAL A 278 -106.39 38.59 15.14
C VAL A 278 -106.17 37.10 14.88
N GLU A 279 -106.12 36.71 13.61
CA GLU A 279 -105.88 35.33 13.19
C GLU A 279 -104.40 35.15 12.81
N LEU A 280 -103.78 34.08 13.31
CA LEU A 280 -102.36 33.78 13.19
C LEU A 280 -102.21 32.40 12.53
N GLU A 281 -101.38 32.32 11.49
CA GLU A 281 -101.04 31.06 10.81
C GLU A 281 -99.53 30.81 10.97
N VAL A 282 -99.17 29.75 11.70
CA VAL A 282 -97.78 29.38 11.97
C VAL A 282 -97.39 28.20 11.08
N THR A 283 -96.35 28.36 10.25
CA THR A 283 -95.91 27.33 9.29
C THR A 283 -94.75 26.51 9.84
N ALA A 284 -94.75 25.20 9.55
CA ALA A 284 -93.72 24.28 10.01
C ALA A 284 -92.32 24.56 9.42
N VAL A 285 -91.27 24.24 10.16
CA VAL A 285 -89.86 24.31 9.76
C VAL A 285 -89.13 23.05 10.25
N ASN A 286 -88.40 22.37 9.37
CA ASN A 286 -87.71 21.12 9.65
C ASN A 286 -86.67 21.27 10.78
N ASP A 287 -86.86 20.56 11.88
CA ASP A 287 -85.90 20.36 12.96
C ASP A 287 -84.89 19.28 12.59
N ALA A 288 -83.61 19.45 12.95
CA ALA A 288 -82.60 18.43 12.63
C ALA A 288 -82.66 17.24 13.60
N PRO A 289 -82.44 15.99 13.14
CA PRO A 289 -82.58 14.81 13.98
C PRO A 289 -81.45 14.72 15.01
N ALA A 290 -81.77 14.32 16.23
CA ALA A 290 -80.78 14.11 17.30
C ALA A 290 -80.28 12.65 17.34
N LEU A 291 -79.01 12.44 17.64
CA LEU A 291 -78.38 11.10 17.70
C LEU A 291 -77.54 10.91 18.97
N SER A 292 -77.84 9.87 19.74
CA SER A 292 -77.10 9.52 20.96
C SER A 292 -75.79 8.80 20.64
N SER A 293 -74.71 9.05 21.40
CA SER A 293 -73.44 8.31 21.28
C SER A 293 -73.56 6.85 21.76
N LEU A 294 -72.82 5.93 21.14
CA LEU A 294 -72.76 4.52 21.52
C LEU A 294 -71.35 4.14 21.99
N THR A 295 -71.28 3.26 23.00
CA THR A 295 -70.04 2.63 23.45
C THR A 295 -70.23 1.12 23.48
N LEU A 296 -69.27 0.39 22.95
CA LEU A 296 -69.26 -1.07 22.85
C LEU A 296 -67.98 -1.62 23.51
N SER A 297 -68.04 -2.86 23.97
CA SER A 297 -66.87 -3.60 24.44
C SER A 297 -66.92 -5.01 23.89
N THR A 298 -65.75 -5.58 23.59
CA THR A 298 -65.60 -6.97 23.15
C THR A 298 -64.21 -7.48 23.47
N SER A 299 -63.98 -8.79 23.34
CA SER A 299 -62.62 -9.31 23.16
C SER A 299 -62.24 -9.26 21.69
N GLU A 300 -60.95 -9.35 21.36
CA GLU A 300 -60.57 -9.63 19.99
C GLU A 300 -61.13 -10.98 19.50
N ASP A 301 -61.21 -11.13 18.18
CA ASP A 301 -61.92 -12.19 17.45
C ASP A 301 -63.43 -12.37 17.74
N ALA A 302 -64.01 -11.62 18.69
CA ALA A 302 -65.42 -11.68 19.03
C ALA A 302 -66.22 -10.48 18.47
N PRO A 303 -67.28 -10.69 17.68
CA PRO A 303 -68.16 -9.61 17.23
C PRO A 303 -69.05 -9.09 18.37
N THR A 304 -69.34 -7.80 18.36
CA THR A 304 -70.22 -7.12 19.33
C THR A 304 -71.29 -6.29 18.64
N GLN A 305 -72.40 -6.03 19.34
CA GLN A 305 -73.59 -5.39 18.78
C GLN A 305 -74.16 -4.35 19.75
N GLY A 306 -74.77 -3.31 19.18
CA GLY A 306 -75.56 -2.32 19.90
C GLY A 306 -76.52 -1.60 18.96
N ALA A 307 -77.08 -0.48 19.39
CA ALA A 307 -77.89 0.38 18.54
C ALA A 307 -77.72 1.85 18.94
N LEU A 308 -77.73 2.72 17.93
CA LEU A 308 -77.79 4.17 18.11
C LEU A 308 -79.26 4.59 18.18
N ALA A 309 -79.63 5.30 19.24
CA ALA A 309 -80.95 5.90 19.36
C ALA A 309 -80.95 7.30 18.72
N GLY A 310 -81.60 7.41 17.57
CA GLY A 310 -81.96 8.68 16.97
C GLY A 310 -83.40 9.08 17.32
N THR A 311 -83.66 10.38 17.43
CA THR A 311 -85.00 10.96 17.63
C THR A 311 -85.18 12.17 16.76
N ASP A 312 -86.37 12.33 16.21
CA ASP A 312 -86.78 13.44 15.37
C ASP A 312 -87.95 14.19 16.02
N LEU A 313 -88.00 15.52 15.87
CA LEU A 313 -89.05 16.36 16.47
C LEU A 313 -90.28 16.52 15.56
N ASP A 314 -90.07 16.54 14.24
CA ASP A 314 -91.15 16.51 13.24
C ASP A 314 -91.75 15.10 13.07
N GLY A 315 -91.00 14.08 13.49
CA GLY A 315 -91.37 12.67 13.41
C GLY A 315 -90.99 12.03 12.08
N ASP A 316 -90.03 12.62 11.36
CA ASP A 316 -89.60 12.15 10.06
C ASP A 316 -88.85 10.80 10.12
N THR A 317 -88.78 10.13 8.97
CA THR A 317 -88.26 8.76 8.88
C THR A 317 -86.73 8.75 8.90
N LEU A 318 -86.17 8.53 10.09
CA LEU A 318 -84.73 8.48 10.31
C LEU A 318 -84.03 7.36 9.52
N THR A 319 -83.04 7.77 8.72
CA THR A 319 -82.12 6.89 7.99
C THR A 319 -80.71 7.01 8.55
N TYR A 320 -80.10 5.86 8.91
CA TYR A 320 -78.76 5.80 9.51
C TYR A 320 -77.70 5.39 8.48
N SER A 321 -76.50 5.96 8.54
CA SER A 321 -75.39 5.58 7.65
C SER A 321 -74.02 5.68 8.33
N LEU A 322 -73.11 4.76 7.98
CA LEU A 322 -71.72 4.81 8.45
C LEU A 322 -70.96 5.88 7.65
N VAL A 323 -70.46 6.92 8.33
CA VAL A 323 -69.76 8.05 7.70
C VAL A 323 -68.25 7.83 7.66
N ARG A 324 -67.67 7.46 8.81
CA ARG A 324 -66.26 7.09 8.93
C ARG A 324 -66.19 5.65 9.43
N PRO A 325 -65.60 4.70 8.68
CA PRO A 325 -65.45 3.34 9.15
C PRO A 325 -64.43 3.23 10.29
N PRO A 326 -64.51 2.18 11.10
CA PRO A 326 -63.49 1.85 12.10
C PRO A 326 -62.11 1.56 11.50
N SER A 327 -61.09 1.61 12.35
CA SER A 327 -59.68 1.42 11.97
C SER A 327 -59.10 0.06 12.36
N ARG A 328 -59.68 -0.61 13.35
CA ARG A 328 -59.26 -1.91 13.91
C ARG A 328 -60.34 -2.98 13.78
N GLY A 329 -61.30 -2.79 12.87
CA GLY A 329 -62.37 -3.74 12.60
C GLY A 329 -63.28 -3.29 11.47
N GLN A 330 -64.45 -3.92 11.37
CA GLN A 330 -65.50 -3.56 10.43
C GLN A 330 -66.81 -3.29 11.18
N ALA A 331 -67.45 -2.15 10.88
CA ALA A 331 -68.77 -1.81 11.36
C ALA A 331 -69.81 -1.90 10.23
N THR A 332 -70.99 -2.40 10.56
CA THR A 332 -72.19 -2.29 9.72
C THR A 332 -73.30 -1.63 10.52
N VAL A 333 -74.02 -0.70 9.88
CA VAL A 333 -75.13 0.03 10.47
C VAL A 333 -76.40 -0.30 9.69
N ASN A 334 -77.45 -0.71 10.38
CA ASN A 334 -78.75 -0.93 9.76
C ASN A 334 -79.46 0.41 9.53
N ALA A 335 -79.74 0.70 8.26
CA ALA A 335 -80.21 2.01 7.83
C ALA A 335 -81.58 2.44 8.41
N SER A 336 -82.44 1.53 8.88
CA SER A 336 -83.77 1.88 9.41
C SER A 336 -83.95 1.67 10.91
N SER A 337 -82.96 1.08 11.61
CA SER A 337 -83.06 0.80 13.06
C SER A 337 -81.89 1.32 13.88
N GLY A 338 -80.87 1.89 13.25
CA GLY A 338 -79.65 2.34 13.96
C GLY A 338 -78.85 1.20 14.60
N ALA A 339 -79.21 -0.06 14.35
CA ALA A 339 -78.50 -1.22 14.88
C ALA A 339 -77.08 -1.31 14.29
N VAL A 340 -76.10 -1.45 15.16
CA VAL A 340 -74.67 -1.46 14.84
C VAL A 340 -74.10 -2.84 15.17
N THR A 341 -73.46 -3.48 14.19
CA THR A 341 -72.60 -4.65 14.44
C THR A 341 -71.16 -4.25 14.17
N TYR A 342 -70.27 -4.51 15.14
CA TYR A 342 -68.83 -4.32 15.02
C TYR A 342 -68.13 -5.67 15.13
N VAL A 343 -67.24 -5.96 14.20
CA VAL A 343 -66.36 -7.12 14.22
C VAL A 343 -64.93 -6.60 14.31
N PRO A 344 -64.16 -6.89 15.38
CA PRO A 344 -62.73 -6.62 15.39
C PRO A 344 -62.05 -7.20 14.15
N SER A 345 -60.99 -6.54 13.70
CA SER A 345 -60.00 -7.20 12.87
C SER A 345 -59.38 -8.33 13.69
N ARG A 346 -58.92 -9.36 13.00
CA ARG A 346 -58.18 -10.45 13.63
C ARG A 346 -56.94 -9.90 14.36
N ASP A 347 -56.64 -10.46 15.54
CA ASP A 347 -55.51 -10.10 16.40
C ASP A 347 -55.46 -8.57 16.72
N ALA A 348 -56.63 -7.92 16.86
CA ALA A 348 -56.74 -6.48 17.08
C ALA A 348 -57.26 -6.11 18.48
N ASN A 349 -56.36 -5.63 19.34
CA ASN A 349 -56.66 -5.14 20.68
C ASN A 349 -56.64 -3.59 20.79
N GLY A 350 -57.11 -3.06 21.93
CA GLY A 350 -57.12 -1.62 22.25
C GLY A 350 -58.43 -0.88 21.90
N GLU A 351 -58.36 0.45 21.80
CA GLU A 351 -59.53 1.30 21.48
C GLU A 351 -59.66 1.52 19.97
N ASP A 352 -60.90 1.44 19.45
CA ASP A 352 -61.26 1.81 18.08
C ASP A 352 -62.50 2.71 18.05
N THR A 353 -62.65 3.51 17.00
CA THR A 353 -63.75 4.49 16.88
C THR A 353 -64.23 4.67 15.46
N PHE A 354 -65.52 4.93 15.29
CA PHE A 354 -66.16 5.20 13.99
C PHE A 354 -67.31 6.20 14.14
N THR A 355 -67.70 6.91 13.07
CA THR A 355 -68.83 7.85 13.11
C THR A 355 -69.99 7.39 12.24
N VAL A 356 -71.20 7.57 12.78
CA VAL A 356 -72.47 7.23 12.13
C VAL A 356 -73.31 8.50 12.07
N SER A 357 -73.91 8.78 10.92
CA SER A 357 -74.93 9.82 10.79
C SER A 357 -76.33 9.24 10.87
N VAL A 358 -77.27 10.08 11.30
CA VAL A 358 -78.70 9.92 11.06
C VAL A 358 -79.21 11.13 10.28
N THR A 359 -80.16 10.91 9.38
CA THR A 359 -80.82 11.95 8.58
C THR A 359 -82.32 11.69 8.48
N ASP A 360 -83.11 12.76 8.51
CA ASP A 360 -84.55 12.84 8.23
C ASP A 360 -84.86 12.86 6.70
N GLY A 361 -83.86 13.18 5.86
CA GLY A 361 -83.96 13.42 4.43
C GLY A 361 -83.60 14.86 3.99
N VAL A 362 -83.42 15.79 4.93
CA VAL A 362 -83.12 17.21 4.74
C VAL A 362 -81.88 17.64 5.53
N ALA A 363 -81.84 17.33 6.83
CA ALA A 363 -80.75 17.60 7.77
C ALA A 363 -80.09 16.29 8.27
N SER A 364 -78.94 16.40 8.91
CA SER A 364 -78.22 15.22 9.42
C SER A 364 -77.33 15.51 10.61
N THR A 365 -77.27 14.57 11.56
CA THR A 365 -76.43 14.64 12.76
C THR A 365 -75.54 13.41 12.87
N GLU A 366 -74.26 13.62 13.19
CA GLU A 366 -73.28 12.55 13.43
C GLU A 366 -73.08 12.26 14.93
N ALA A 367 -72.87 10.98 15.26
CA ALA A 367 -72.44 10.52 16.57
C ALA A 367 -71.20 9.62 16.47
N LEU A 368 -70.34 9.70 17.47
CA LEU A 368 -69.17 8.83 17.62
C LEU A 368 -69.58 7.53 18.31
N VAL A 369 -69.16 6.40 17.73
CA VAL A 369 -69.16 5.09 18.37
C VAL A 369 -67.73 4.78 18.83
N LYS A 370 -67.57 4.37 20.08
CA LYS A 370 -66.29 3.87 20.62
C LYS A 370 -66.38 2.38 20.91
N VAL A 371 -65.30 1.64 20.65
CA VAL A 371 -65.19 0.21 20.95
C VAL A 371 -63.91 -0.04 21.73
N ALA A 372 -64.05 -0.61 22.93
CA ALA A 372 -62.93 -1.16 23.69
C ALA A 372 -62.76 -2.64 23.35
N ILE A 373 -61.61 -3.01 22.80
CA ILE A 373 -61.28 -4.40 22.42
C ILE A 373 -60.24 -4.94 23.41
N ALA A 374 -60.66 -5.91 24.23
CA ALA A 374 -59.80 -6.56 25.21
C ALA A 374 -58.92 -7.62 24.54
N ALA A 375 -57.64 -7.59 24.88
CA ALA A 375 -56.64 -8.57 24.44
C ALA A 375 -56.95 -9.99 24.95
N VAL A 376 -56.65 -10.99 24.14
CA VAL A 376 -56.77 -12.43 24.40
C VAL A 376 -55.48 -13.11 23.96
N ASN A 377 -54.57 -13.30 24.92
CA ASN A 377 -53.24 -13.92 24.78
C ASN A 377 -53.10 -14.83 23.54
N ASP A 378 -52.52 -14.28 22.48
CA ASP A 378 -52.14 -15.01 21.27
C ASP A 378 -50.81 -15.76 21.47
N ALA A 379 -50.43 -16.62 20.53
CA ALA A 379 -49.14 -17.32 20.58
C ALA A 379 -48.04 -16.49 19.90
N PRO A 380 -46.80 -16.45 20.43
CA PRO A 380 -45.69 -15.72 19.82
C PRO A 380 -45.47 -16.08 18.34
N ALA A 381 -45.28 -15.09 17.48
CA ALA A 381 -44.95 -15.32 16.08
C ALA A 381 -43.43 -15.46 15.90
N VAL A 382 -42.97 -16.65 15.48
CA VAL A 382 -41.56 -16.95 15.17
C VAL A 382 -41.49 -17.64 13.80
N SER A 383 -40.61 -17.15 12.92
CA SER A 383 -40.42 -17.70 11.57
C SER A 383 -39.17 -18.58 11.48
N ALA A 384 -39.15 -19.53 10.55
CA ALA A 384 -37.96 -20.29 10.24
C ALA A 384 -36.86 -19.38 9.66
N ALA A 385 -35.62 -19.59 10.10
CA ALA A 385 -34.45 -18.82 9.68
C ALA A 385 -33.41 -19.75 9.04
N SER A 386 -32.62 -19.24 8.10
CA SER A 386 -31.59 -20.00 7.40
C SER A 386 -30.29 -19.22 7.30
N PHE A 387 -29.19 -19.80 7.77
CA PHE A 387 -27.86 -19.16 7.76
C PHE A 387 -26.82 -20.08 7.12
N SER A 388 -25.72 -19.50 6.63
CA SER A 388 -24.60 -20.24 6.04
C SER A 388 -23.29 -19.91 6.75
N PRO A 389 -23.06 -20.43 7.98
CA PRO A 389 -21.80 -20.24 8.68
C PRO A 389 -20.66 -20.96 7.95
N LYS A 390 -19.42 -20.67 8.33
CA LYS A 390 -18.25 -21.50 8.00
C LYS A 390 -18.08 -22.61 9.03
N GLU A 391 -17.38 -23.67 8.68
CA GLU A 391 -16.85 -24.60 9.70
C GLU A 391 -15.73 -23.97 10.53
N ASP A 392 -15.40 -24.60 11.66
CA ASP A 392 -14.41 -24.21 12.68
C ASP A 392 -14.54 -22.85 13.40
N GLU A 393 -15.23 -21.88 12.80
CA GLU A 393 -15.53 -20.58 13.41
C GLU A 393 -16.88 -20.59 14.16
N PRO A 394 -16.99 -19.96 15.34
CA PRO A 394 -18.28 -19.73 15.98
C PRO A 394 -19.10 -18.69 15.19
N PHE A 395 -20.39 -18.95 15.02
CA PHE A 395 -21.34 -18.09 14.32
C PHE A 395 -22.37 -17.53 15.29
N GLU A 396 -22.69 -16.24 15.17
CA GLU A 396 -23.61 -15.53 16.07
C GLU A 396 -24.71 -14.80 15.29
N GLU A 397 -25.96 -14.97 15.71
CA GLU A 397 -27.15 -14.28 15.20
C GLU A 397 -28.29 -14.39 16.23
N ALA A 398 -29.47 -13.81 15.95
CA ALA A 398 -30.66 -13.94 16.79
C ALA A 398 -31.86 -14.54 16.06
N VAL A 399 -32.65 -15.33 16.78
CA VAL A 399 -33.98 -15.76 16.32
C VAL A 399 -34.98 -14.65 16.61
N VAL A 400 -35.41 -13.96 15.55
CA VAL A 400 -36.42 -12.90 15.66
C VAL A 400 -37.81 -13.53 15.86
N ALA A 401 -38.47 -13.10 16.94
CA ALA A 401 -39.86 -13.41 17.22
C ALA A 401 -40.58 -12.15 17.72
N SER A 402 -41.89 -12.10 17.57
CA SER A 402 -42.74 -10.98 17.96
C SER A 402 -44.02 -11.47 18.59
N ASP A 403 -44.50 -10.76 19.59
CA ASP A 403 -45.78 -11.00 20.23
C ASP A 403 -46.77 -9.88 19.86
N VAL A 404 -48.03 -10.22 19.56
CA VAL A 404 -49.05 -9.23 19.16
C VAL A 404 -49.67 -8.51 20.36
N ASP A 405 -49.70 -9.17 21.52
CA ASP A 405 -50.09 -8.56 22.80
C ASP A 405 -48.93 -7.78 23.44
N GLY A 406 -47.71 -7.99 22.94
CA GLY A 406 -46.49 -7.36 23.45
C GLY A 406 -45.97 -8.02 24.74
N ASP A 407 -46.38 -9.26 25.01
CA ASP A 407 -45.91 -10.03 26.17
C ASP A 407 -44.40 -10.35 26.07
N ALA A 408 -43.78 -10.56 27.24
CA ALA A 408 -42.33 -10.71 27.34
C ALA A 408 -41.87 -12.12 26.89
N LEU A 409 -41.23 -12.19 25.73
CA LEU A 409 -40.80 -13.44 25.12
C LEU A 409 -39.62 -14.11 25.84
N THR A 410 -39.69 -15.43 25.91
CA THR A 410 -38.63 -16.33 26.37
C THR A 410 -38.29 -17.34 25.30
N TYR A 411 -36.99 -17.60 25.11
CA TYR A 411 -36.45 -18.42 24.05
C TYR A 411 -35.82 -19.70 24.61
N SER A 412 -36.01 -20.82 23.94
CA SER A 412 -35.43 -22.11 24.34
C SER A 412 -35.10 -22.99 23.14
N VAL A 413 -34.08 -23.85 23.29
CA VAL A 413 -33.70 -24.81 22.25
C VAL A 413 -34.56 -26.06 22.41
N ALA A 414 -35.59 -26.18 21.58
CA ALA A 414 -36.50 -27.34 21.58
C ALA A 414 -35.82 -28.63 21.07
N ARG A 415 -34.89 -28.48 20.13
CA ARG A 415 -34.08 -29.58 19.59
C ARG A 415 -32.73 -29.04 19.15
N GLY A 416 -31.64 -29.52 19.74
CA GLY A 416 -30.28 -29.09 19.38
C GLY A 416 -29.85 -29.49 17.95
N PRO A 417 -28.72 -28.94 17.47
CA PRO A 417 -28.06 -29.36 16.24
C PRO A 417 -27.55 -30.81 16.36
N LYS A 418 -27.17 -31.42 15.23
CA LYS A 418 -26.55 -32.76 15.19
C LYS A 418 -25.02 -32.72 15.13
N HIS A 419 -24.47 -31.67 14.53
CA HIS A 419 -23.06 -31.51 14.18
C HIS A 419 -22.56 -30.14 14.63
N GLY A 420 -23.07 -29.66 15.76
CA GLY A 420 -22.65 -28.45 16.44
C GLY A 420 -23.36 -28.28 17.78
N GLU A 421 -22.85 -27.35 18.59
CA GLU A 421 -23.47 -26.91 19.83
C GLU A 421 -24.09 -25.52 19.63
N VAL A 422 -25.18 -25.24 20.33
CA VAL A 422 -25.83 -23.92 20.32
C VAL A 422 -26.08 -23.44 21.73
N VAL A 423 -25.67 -22.21 22.02
CA VAL A 423 -25.95 -21.48 23.26
C VAL A 423 -26.92 -20.35 22.91
N LEU A 424 -28.13 -20.39 23.46
CA LEU A 424 -29.22 -19.44 23.18
C LEU A 424 -29.52 -18.59 24.42
N ASP A 425 -29.47 -17.27 24.28
CA ASP A 425 -29.93 -16.32 25.30
C ASP A 425 -31.46 -16.36 25.38
N ALA A 426 -31.96 -16.79 26.54
CA ALA A 426 -33.37 -17.05 26.77
C ALA A 426 -34.26 -15.78 26.81
N ARG A 427 -33.71 -14.57 26.66
CA ARG A 427 -34.46 -13.30 26.67
C ARG A 427 -34.34 -12.52 25.37
N THR A 428 -33.19 -12.59 24.70
CA THR A 428 -32.94 -11.82 23.46
C THR A 428 -33.11 -12.65 22.19
N GLY A 429 -33.13 -13.98 22.31
CA GLY A 429 -33.14 -14.89 21.15
C GLY A 429 -31.78 -14.97 20.44
N HIS A 430 -30.76 -14.26 20.91
CA HIS A 430 -29.39 -14.33 20.39
C HIS A 430 -28.78 -15.70 20.67
N PHE A 431 -28.14 -16.30 19.67
CA PHE A 431 -27.48 -17.59 19.80
C PHE A 431 -26.05 -17.54 19.25
N THR A 432 -25.17 -18.30 19.90
CA THR A 432 -23.86 -18.68 19.37
C THR A 432 -23.92 -20.14 18.96
N TYR A 433 -23.77 -20.42 17.67
CA TYR A 433 -23.59 -21.76 17.11
C TYR A 433 -22.10 -22.04 16.92
N ARG A 434 -21.62 -23.17 17.45
CA ARG A 434 -20.28 -23.68 17.19
C ARG A 434 -20.43 -25.02 16.45
N PRO A 435 -20.04 -25.12 15.16
CA PRO A 435 -20.02 -26.41 14.48
C PRO A 435 -19.05 -27.36 15.20
N VAL A 436 -19.29 -28.67 15.05
CA VAL A 436 -18.27 -29.68 15.30
C VAL A 436 -17.11 -29.39 14.35
N ARG A 437 -15.89 -29.56 14.84
CA ARG A 437 -14.66 -29.33 14.09
C ARG A 437 -14.68 -30.15 12.78
N ASP A 438 -14.21 -29.56 11.70
CA ASP A 438 -14.13 -30.19 10.37
C ASP A 438 -15.50 -30.69 9.83
N PHE A 439 -16.64 -30.07 10.24
CA PHE A 439 -17.98 -30.38 9.71
C PHE A 439 -18.52 -29.30 8.77
N HIS A 440 -18.66 -29.65 7.50
CA HIS A 440 -19.45 -28.93 6.51
C HIS A 440 -20.74 -29.68 6.11
N GLY A 441 -21.75 -28.93 5.66
CA GLY A 441 -23.04 -29.47 5.23
C GLY A 441 -24.23 -29.00 6.08
N PRO A 442 -25.41 -29.64 5.91
CA PRO A 442 -26.63 -29.21 6.57
C PRO A 442 -26.69 -29.64 8.04
N ASP A 443 -26.87 -28.67 8.93
CA ASP A 443 -27.31 -28.88 10.30
C ASP A 443 -28.49 -27.92 10.64
N GLY A 444 -28.98 -27.97 11.87
CA GLY A 444 -30.02 -27.07 12.33
C GLY A 444 -30.66 -27.46 13.66
N PHE A 445 -31.17 -26.46 14.35
CA PHE A 445 -31.82 -26.59 15.66
C PHE A 445 -33.25 -26.03 15.62
N GLY A 446 -34.12 -26.56 16.48
CA GLY A 446 -35.45 -26.01 16.70
C GLY A 446 -35.41 -25.04 17.86
N VAL A 447 -35.95 -23.84 17.67
CA VAL A 447 -36.22 -22.87 18.75
C VAL A 447 -37.71 -22.88 19.07
N GLU A 448 -38.02 -22.92 20.36
CA GLU A 448 -39.35 -22.71 20.93
C GLU A 448 -39.36 -21.38 21.68
N VAL A 449 -40.32 -20.53 21.34
CA VAL A 449 -40.53 -19.19 21.90
C VAL A 449 -41.85 -19.18 22.67
N SER A 450 -41.86 -18.57 23.87
CA SER A 450 -43.03 -18.49 24.74
C SER A 450 -43.15 -17.14 25.44
N ASP A 451 -44.37 -16.63 25.47
CA ASP A 451 -44.90 -15.51 26.28
C ASP A 451 -45.07 -15.87 27.79
N GLY A 452 -44.94 -17.15 28.16
CA GLY A 452 -45.24 -17.70 29.49
C GLY A 452 -46.58 -18.45 29.62
N ARG A 453 -47.41 -18.47 28.58
CA ARG A 453 -48.67 -19.23 28.47
C ARG A 453 -48.74 -20.12 27.23
N LEU A 454 -48.54 -19.55 26.05
CA LEU A 454 -48.54 -20.22 24.76
C LEU A 454 -47.13 -20.31 24.20
N LYS A 455 -46.97 -21.11 23.14
CA LYS A 455 -45.67 -21.41 22.55
C LYS A 455 -45.77 -21.57 21.05
N SER A 456 -44.73 -21.13 20.36
CA SER A 456 -44.51 -21.39 18.93
C SER A 456 -43.10 -21.89 18.70
N ALA A 457 -42.92 -22.72 17.66
CA ALA A 457 -41.63 -23.30 17.33
C ALA A 457 -41.25 -23.04 15.87
N ALA A 458 -39.98 -22.72 15.65
CA ALA A 458 -39.39 -22.55 14.33
C ALA A 458 -38.10 -23.37 14.19
N ALA A 459 -37.77 -23.74 12.95
CA ALA A 459 -36.48 -24.34 12.63
C ALA A 459 -35.48 -23.25 12.22
N VAL A 460 -34.28 -23.32 12.80
CA VAL A 460 -33.09 -22.64 12.28
C VAL A 460 -32.31 -23.67 11.48
N THR A 461 -32.18 -23.46 10.17
CA THR A 461 -31.35 -24.28 9.29
C THR A 461 -29.99 -23.63 9.08
N LEU A 462 -28.94 -24.45 9.11
CA LEU A 462 -27.55 -24.03 8.98
C LEU A 462 -26.91 -24.81 7.84
N GLN A 463 -26.51 -24.11 6.77
CA GLN A 463 -25.71 -24.69 5.71
C GLN A 463 -24.24 -24.37 5.98
N VAL A 464 -23.59 -25.20 6.80
CA VAL A 464 -22.17 -24.99 7.13
C VAL A 464 -21.35 -25.14 5.85
N SER A 465 -20.57 -24.11 5.54
CA SER A 465 -19.75 -24.02 4.33
C SER A 465 -18.33 -24.48 4.60
N ALA A 466 -17.79 -25.24 3.65
CA ALA A 466 -16.46 -25.83 3.78
C ALA A 466 -15.35 -24.76 3.75
N VAL A 467 -14.27 -24.98 4.49
CA VAL A 467 -13.08 -24.14 4.55
C VAL A 467 -11.86 -25.04 4.45
N ASN A 468 -11.08 -24.91 3.38
CA ASN A 468 -9.91 -25.76 3.09
C ASN A 468 -9.03 -25.98 4.33
N ASP A 469 -9.10 -27.17 4.90
CA ASP A 469 -8.18 -27.67 5.91
C ASP A 469 -6.87 -28.14 5.25
N ALA A 470 -5.75 -28.05 5.96
CA ALA A 470 -4.48 -28.50 5.39
C ALA A 470 -4.31 -30.03 5.52
N PRO A 471 -3.78 -30.73 4.50
CA PRO A 471 -3.63 -32.19 4.53
C PRO A 471 -2.78 -32.66 5.71
N VAL A 472 -3.20 -33.73 6.38
CA VAL A 472 -2.48 -34.30 7.53
C VAL A 472 -1.59 -35.46 7.06
N ALA A 473 -0.29 -35.23 7.07
CA ALA A 473 0.75 -36.21 6.71
C ALA A 473 1.25 -37.02 7.92
N ARG A 474 1.61 -38.29 7.70
CA ARG A 474 2.31 -39.14 8.70
C ARG A 474 3.75 -39.44 8.26
N PRO A 475 4.73 -39.43 9.19
CA PRO A 475 6.09 -39.84 8.86
C PRO A 475 6.14 -41.33 8.46
N LEU A 476 7.03 -41.66 7.52
CA LEU A 476 7.23 -43.00 6.98
C LEU A 476 8.62 -43.50 7.36
N GLY A 477 8.67 -44.63 8.07
CA GLY A 477 9.89 -45.38 8.30
C GLY A 477 10.03 -46.50 7.27
N LEU A 478 11.16 -46.56 6.58
CA LEU A 478 11.54 -47.66 5.70
C LEU A 478 12.81 -48.33 6.23
N THR A 479 12.91 -49.63 6.00
CA THR A 479 14.11 -50.42 6.27
C THR A 479 14.48 -51.21 5.05
N THR A 480 15.75 -51.23 4.69
CA THR A 480 16.25 -52.07 3.60
C THR A 480 17.67 -52.57 3.90
N ARG A 481 18.21 -53.39 3.01
CA ARG A 481 19.63 -53.69 2.93
C ARG A 481 20.28 -52.75 1.93
N GLU A 482 21.58 -52.54 2.02
CA GLU A 482 22.29 -51.85 0.94
C GLU A 482 22.10 -52.59 -0.40
N ASP A 483 22.24 -51.85 -1.49
CA ASP A 483 21.92 -52.26 -2.87
C ASP A 483 20.48 -52.72 -3.16
N VAL A 484 19.60 -52.81 -2.15
CA VAL A 484 18.22 -53.24 -2.31
C VAL A 484 17.28 -52.02 -2.26
N ALA A 485 16.68 -51.70 -3.40
CA ALA A 485 15.62 -50.72 -3.48
C ALA A 485 14.36 -51.16 -2.70
N VAL A 486 13.84 -50.27 -1.85
CA VAL A 486 12.65 -50.49 -1.03
C VAL A 486 11.49 -49.63 -1.52
N ARG A 487 10.29 -50.18 -1.46
CA ARG A 487 9.05 -49.48 -1.79
C ARG A 487 8.29 -49.11 -0.53
N GLY A 488 7.73 -47.91 -0.53
CA GLY A 488 6.86 -47.39 0.50
C GLY A 488 5.63 -46.73 -0.09
N THR A 489 4.75 -46.24 0.77
CA THR A 489 3.65 -45.37 0.37
C THR A 489 3.52 -44.29 1.43
N ALA A 490 3.66 -43.04 1.02
CA ALA A 490 3.43 -41.90 1.86
C ALA A 490 1.91 -41.78 2.11
N VAL A 491 1.51 -41.77 3.38
CA VAL A 491 0.11 -41.65 3.75
C VAL A 491 -0.14 -40.25 4.29
N ALA A 492 -1.01 -39.54 3.58
CA ALA A 492 -1.63 -38.31 4.02
C ALA A 492 -3.14 -38.44 3.85
N SER A 493 -3.89 -37.70 4.66
CA SER A 493 -5.34 -37.62 4.59
C SER A 493 -5.77 -36.17 4.59
N ASP A 494 -6.69 -35.83 3.71
CA ASP A 494 -7.41 -34.57 3.73
C ASP A 494 -8.79 -34.78 4.37
N VAL A 495 -9.31 -33.78 5.07
CA VAL A 495 -10.63 -33.86 5.71
C VAL A 495 -11.74 -33.33 4.80
N ASP A 496 -11.41 -32.39 3.90
CA ASP A 496 -12.29 -31.96 2.81
C ASP A 496 -12.41 -33.03 1.71
N GLY A 497 -11.46 -33.98 1.68
CA GLY A 497 -11.38 -35.02 0.66
C GLY A 497 -10.78 -34.55 -0.66
N ASP A 498 -10.03 -33.45 -0.64
CA ASP A 498 -9.35 -32.88 -1.80
C ASP A 498 -8.29 -33.83 -2.40
N VAL A 499 -7.99 -33.62 -3.68
CA VAL A 499 -7.11 -34.51 -4.46
C VAL A 499 -5.65 -34.27 -4.12
N LEU A 500 -5.12 -35.09 -3.22
CA LEU A 500 -3.75 -34.96 -2.74
C LEU A 500 -2.69 -35.27 -3.81
N THR A 501 -1.79 -34.31 -4.01
CA THR A 501 -0.64 -34.39 -4.90
C THR A 501 0.66 -34.46 -4.10
N PHE A 502 1.45 -35.51 -4.31
CA PHE A 502 2.74 -35.74 -3.66
C PHE A 502 3.91 -35.30 -4.56
N VAL A 503 4.89 -34.58 -4.00
CA VAL A 503 6.12 -34.18 -4.70
C VAL A 503 7.34 -34.37 -3.80
N MET A 504 8.51 -34.60 -4.40
CA MET A 504 9.79 -34.60 -3.67
C MET A 504 10.02 -33.22 -3.04
N GLY A 505 10.29 -33.19 -1.73
CA GLY A 505 10.70 -32.02 -0.98
C GLY A 505 12.22 -31.92 -0.95
N ARG A 506 12.84 -32.32 0.17
CA ARG A 506 14.29 -32.56 0.24
C ARG A 506 14.59 -33.96 -0.33
N SER A 507 15.54 -34.07 -1.24
CA SER A 507 16.07 -35.36 -1.72
C SER A 507 16.84 -36.10 -0.62
N PRO A 508 16.98 -37.43 -0.71
CA PRO A 508 17.94 -38.19 0.09
C PRO A 508 19.39 -37.77 -0.19
N GLU A 509 20.28 -37.98 0.78
CA GLU A 509 21.73 -37.69 0.63
C GLU A 509 22.52 -38.91 0.13
N HIS A 510 22.07 -40.12 0.46
CA HIS A 510 22.80 -41.38 0.24
C HIS A 510 21.98 -42.38 -0.59
N GLY A 511 21.19 -41.87 -1.54
CA GLY A 511 20.37 -42.67 -2.43
C GLY A 511 19.57 -41.85 -3.42
N GLN A 512 18.59 -42.48 -4.07
CA GLN A 512 17.62 -41.81 -4.95
C GLN A 512 16.21 -42.24 -4.58
N ALA A 513 15.31 -41.26 -4.44
CA ALA A 513 13.89 -41.48 -4.20
C ALA A 513 13.06 -41.00 -5.39
N THR A 514 12.02 -41.75 -5.73
CA THR A 514 10.96 -41.35 -6.67
C THR A 514 9.61 -41.52 -6.00
N VAL A 515 8.67 -40.61 -6.26
CA VAL A 515 7.30 -40.65 -5.74
C VAL A 515 6.31 -40.50 -6.89
N ASP A 516 5.27 -41.33 -6.88
CA ASP A 516 4.11 -41.17 -7.74
C ASP A 516 3.22 -40.04 -7.19
N PRO A 517 2.94 -38.99 -7.99
CA PRO A 517 2.30 -37.79 -7.47
C PRO A 517 0.83 -37.97 -7.12
N ALA A 518 0.14 -38.99 -7.62
CA ALA A 518 -1.29 -39.20 -7.35
C ALA A 518 -1.57 -40.20 -6.21
N THR A 519 -0.63 -41.11 -5.95
CA THR A 519 -0.82 -42.22 -5.00
C THR A 519 0.11 -42.16 -3.77
N GLY A 520 1.13 -41.31 -3.79
CA GLY A 520 2.15 -41.27 -2.75
C GLY A 520 3.03 -42.53 -2.70
N ALA A 521 2.85 -43.47 -3.63
CA ALA A 521 3.69 -44.66 -3.75
C ALA A 521 5.11 -44.23 -4.12
N LEU A 522 6.11 -44.70 -3.38
CA LEU A 522 7.49 -44.27 -3.56
C LEU A 522 8.44 -45.45 -3.62
N THR A 523 9.54 -45.27 -4.34
CA THR A 523 10.69 -46.20 -4.35
C THR A 523 11.93 -45.43 -3.95
N TYR A 524 12.61 -45.91 -2.91
CA TYR A 524 13.95 -45.46 -2.52
C TYR A 524 14.97 -46.54 -2.90
N SER A 525 16.02 -46.15 -3.60
CA SER A 525 17.21 -46.97 -3.81
C SER A 525 18.35 -46.35 -3.01
N PRO A 526 19.03 -47.10 -2.12
CA PRO A 526 20.32 -46.68 -1.59
C PRO A 526 21.30 -46.35 -2.73
N ALA A 527 22.32 -45.53 -2.42
CA ALA A 527 23.55 -45.53 -3.19
C ALA A 527 24.24 -46.90 -3.06
N ALA A 528 25.09 -47.25 -4.03
CA ALA A 528 25.88 -48.48 -3.96
C ALA A 528 26.72 -48.48 -2.67
N ASP A 529 26.80 -49.63 -2.02
CA ASP A 529 27.65 -49.88 -0.83
C ASP A 529 27.34 -48.92 0.36
N PHE A 530 26.13 -48.35 0.42
CA PHE A 530 25.71 -47.46 1.51
C PHE A 530 24.86 -48.18 2.57
N HIS A 531 25.41 -48.31 3.76
CA HIS A 531 24.68 -48.63 4.99
C HIS A 531 24.66 -47.45 5.98
N GLY A 532 23.60 -47.36 6.78
CA GLY A 532 23.38 -46.28 7.72
C GLY A 532 21.96 -45.70 7.64
N ASN A 533 21.78 -44.49 8.16
CA ASN A 533 20.50 -43.79 8.10
C ASN A 533 20.53 -42.72 7.00
N ASP A 534 19.52 -42.73 6.13
CA ASP A 534 19.24 -41.66 5.17
C ASP A 534 17.85 -41.08 5.44
N ALA A 535 17.60 -39.84 5.04
CA ALA A 535 16.33 -39.18 5.27
C ALA A 535 16.01 -38.15 4.20
N PHE A 536 14.77 -38.17 3.73
CA PHE A 536 14.24 -37.27 2.72
C PHE A 536 12.84 -36.81 3.10
N THR A 537 12.29 -35.82 2.39
CA THR A 537 10.93 -35.35 2.66
C THR A 537 10.08 -35.33 1.40
N LEU A 538 8.78 -35.54 1.56
CA LEU A 538 7.78 -35.26 0.52
C LEU A 538 6.93 -34.08 0.96
N THR A 539 6.50 -33.27 0.00
CA THR A 539 5.40 -32.33 0.23
C THR A 539 4.14 -32.93 -0.35
N VAL A 540 3.07 -32.98 0.45
CA VAL A 540 1.72 -33.30 -0.03
C VAL A 540 0.90 -32.00 -0.09
N ARG A 541 0.08 -31.85 -1.12
CA ARG A 541 -0.72 -30.64 -1.41
C ARG A 541 -2.14 -31.03 -1.79
N ASP A 542 -3.12 -30.30 -1.28
CA ASP A 542 -4.54 -30.31 -1.67
C ASP A 542 -4.80 -29.45 -2.95
N GLY A 543 -4.01 -28.39 -3.13
CA GLY A 543 -4.17 -27.36 -4.15
C GLY A 543 -4.01 -25.92 -3.62
N LEU A 544 -4.19 -25.71 -2.31
CA LEU A 544 -4.15 -24.42 -1.61
C LEU A 544 -3.15 -24.40 -0.44
N ALA A 545 -3.11 -25.46 0.37
CA ALA A 545 -2.17 -25.68 1.47
C ALA A 545 -1.20 -26.84 1.19
N SER A 546 -0.41 -27.22 2.19
CA SER A 546 0.54 -28.34 2.10
C SER A 546 1.07 -28.81 3.44
N ALA A 547 1.39 -30.10 3.53
CA ALA A 547 2.10 -30.69 4.66
C ALA A 547 3.33 -31.50 4.21
N VAL A 548 4.16 -31.88 5.19
CA VAL A 548 5.42 -32.58 4.98
C VAL A 548 5.32 -34.01 5.51
N VAL A 549 5.66 -34.98 4.67
CA VAL A 549 5.96 -36.35 5.08
C VAL A 549 7.47 -36.44 5.29
N GLU A 550 7.91 -36.69 6.52
CA GLU A 550 9.29 -37.08 6.78
C GLU A 550 9.45 -38.57 6.46
N VAL A 551 10.40 -38.89 5.57
CA VAL A 551 10.76 -40.28 5.25
C VAL A 551 12.14 -40.55 5.84
N SER A 552 12.20 -41.53 6.74
CA SER A 552 13.45 -42.05 7.30
C SER A 552 13.72 -43.44 6.72
N VAL A 553 14.95 -43.69 6.30
CA VAL A 553 15.38 -44.99 5.79
C VAL A 553 16.56 -45.48 6.62
N ALA A 554 16.42 -46.64 7.25
CA ALA A 554 17.53 -47.36 7.84
C ALA A 554 17.99 -48.45 6.86
N VAL A 555 19.20 -48.28 6.34
CA VAL A 555 19.87 -49.22 5.45
C VAL A 555 20.82 -50.08 6.28
N SER A 556 20.53 -51.37 6.34
CA SER A 556 21.32 -52.36 7.08
C SER A 556 22.45 -52.92 6.24
N ALA A 557 23.64 -53.00 6.83
CA ALA A 557 24.81 -53.55 6.17
C ALA A 557 24.63 -55.04 5.78
N VAL A 558 25.23 -55.43 4.67
CA VAL A 558 25.33 -56.77 4.12
C VAL A 558 26.75 -56.95 3.63
N ASN A 559 27.52 -57.78 4.35
CA ASN A 559 28.89 -58.14 3.99
C ASN A 559 29.04 -58.36 2.47
N ASP A 560 29.76 -57.46 1.82
CA ASP A 560 30.09 -57.53 0.42
C ASP A 560 31.35 -58.37 0.20
N ALA A 561 31.59 -58.84 -1.02
CA ALA A 561 32.77 -59.65 -1.29
C ALA A 561 34.01 -58.75 -1.50
N PRO A 562 35.15 -59.04 -0.84
CA PRO A 562 36.38 -58.27 -1.05
C PRO A 562 36.84 -58.37 -2.49
N ILE A 563 37.51 -57.35 -3.01
CA ILE A 563 38.04 -57.30 -4.38
C ILE A 563 39.56 -57.53 -4.36
N ALA A 564 40.01 -58.67 -4.86
CA ALA A 564 41.42 -58.99 -5.06
C ALA A 564 41.97 -58.26 -6.30
N ALA A 565 43.10 -57.56 -6.16
CA ALA A 565 43.73 -56.82 -7.26
C ALA A 565 44.70 -57.71 -8.05
N ALA A 566 44.48 -57.87 -9.35
CA ALA A 566 45.44 -58.56 -10.22
C ALA A 566 46.77 -57.78 -10.27
N ALA A 567 47.88 -58.52 -10.29
CA ALA A 567 49.22 -57.94 -10.28
C ALA A 567 50.06 -58.51 -11.43
N THR A 568 50.72 -57.64 -12.19
CA THR A 568 51.79 -58.03 -13.11
C THR A 568 53.11 -57.65 -12.48
N LEU A 569 53.95 -58.63 -12.19
CA LEU A 569 55.22 -58.44 -11.49
C LEU A 569 56.38 -58.94 -12.36
N ARG A 570 57.53 -58.27 -12.23
CA ARG A 570 58.78 -58.63 -12.89
C ARG A 570 59.84 -59.00 -11.88
N VAL A 571 60.63 -59.99 -12.23
CA VAL A 571 61.82 -60.40 -11.49
C VAL A 571 62.81 -60.98 -12.49
N ASP A 572 64.09 -60.75 -12.26
CA ASP A 572 65.13 -61.44 -13.02
C ASP A 572 65.16 -62.92 -12.59
N GLU A 573 65.59 -63.82 -13.48
CA GLU A 573 65.81 -65.21 -13.10
C GLU A 573 66.87 -65.34 -11.98
N ASP A 574 66.80 -66.45 -11.24
CA ASP A 574 67.56 -66.71 -10.00
C ASP A 574 67.41 -65.71 -8.84
N GLN A 575 66.63 -64.63 -8.99
CA GLN A 575 66.38 -63.66 -7.93
C GLN A 575 65.03 -63.87 -7.22
N ALA A 576 65.01 -63.68 -5.90
CA ALA A 576 63.79 -63.70 -5.11
C ALA A 576 63.05 -62.35 -5.18
N LEU A 577 61.83 -62.38 -5.71
CA LEU A 577 60.90 -61.25 -5.67
C LEU A 577 60.21 -61.15 -4.32
N ALA A 578 60.15 -59.94 -3.75
CA ALA A 578 59.26 -59.60 -2.65
C ALA A 578 58.31 -58.47 -3.08
N ALA A 579 57.00 -58.66 -2.85
CA ALA A 579 55.96 -57.68 -3.12
C ALA A 579 54.85 -57.77 -2.06
N ALA A 580 53.77 -57.02 -2.23
CA ALA A 580 52.55 -57.17 -1.43
C ALA A 580 51.34 -57.29 -2.36
N LEU A 581 50.60 -58.39 -2.24
CA LEU A 581 49.34 -58.57 -2.93
C LEU A 581 48.27 -57.71 -2.26
N GLN A 582 47.44 -57.07 -3.07
CA GLN A 582 46.46 -56.10 -2.60
C GLN A 582 45.05 -56.64 -2.75
N GLY A 583 44.21 -56.27 -1.80
CA GLY A 583 42.77 -56.41 -1.89
C GLY A 583 42.12 -55.21 -1.20
N THR A 584 40.92 -54.89 -1.61
CA THR A 584 40.08 -53.86 -0.98
C THR A 584 38.77 -54.46 -0.58
N ASP A 585 38.28 -54.08 0.58
CA ASP A 585 36.97 -54.44 1.10
C ASP A 585 36.15 -53.16 1.28
N VAL A 586 34.87 -53.18 0.91
CA VAL A 586 34.04 -51.95 0.94
C VAL A 586 33.41 -51.72 2.32
N ASP A 587 33.10 -52.80 3.06
CA ASP A 587 32.76 -52.74 4.49
C ASP A 587 33.98 -52.36 5.36
N GLY A 588 35.19 -52.49 4.80
CA GLY A 588 36.45 -52.26 5.50
C GLY A 588 36.83 -53.43 6.41
N ASP A 589 36.27 -54.61 6.16
CA ASP A 589 36.52 -55.80 6.95
C ASP A 589 37.98 -56.28 6.84
N ARG A 590 38.41 -57.04 7.86
CA ARG A 590 39.83 -57.43 7.95
C ARG A 590 40.18 -58.52 6.94
N LEU A 591 40.81 -58.09 5.86
CA LEU A 591 41.30 -58.96 4.80
C LEU A 591 42.35 -59.99 5.25
N THR A 592 42.24 -61.16 4.63
CA THR A 592 43.21 -62.25 4.67
C THR A 592 43.54 -62.77 3.28
N PHE A 593 44.77 -63.27 3.10
CA PHE A 593 45.33 -63.63 1.80
C PHE A 593 45.78 -65.10 1.76
N ALA A 594 45.47 -65.81 0.68
CA ALA A 594 45.91 -67.18 0.46
C ALA A 594 46.31 -67.42 -1.01
N LEU A 595 47.28 -68.29 -1.25
CA LEU A 595 47.58 -68.76 -2.62
C LEU A 595 46.52 -69.78 -3.06
N GLY A 596 45.96 -69.57 -4.23
CA GLY A 596 45.08 -70.51 -4.93
C GLY A 596 45.89 -71.47 -5.79
N GLN A 597 45.87 -71.25 -7.11
CA GLN A 597 46.76 -71.97 -8.03
C GLN A 597 48.20 -71.51 -7.80
N LYS A 598 49.11 -72.46 -7.60
CA LYS A 598 50.55 -72.18 -7.43
C LYS A 598 51.25 -71.91 -8.77
N PRO A 599 52.38 -71.16 -8.76
CA PRO A 599 53.26 -71.04 -9.93
C PRO A 599 53.73 -72.40 -10.43
N LYS A 600 53.99 -72.51 -11.74
CA LYS A 600 54.47 -73.74 -12.41
C LYS A 600 56.00 -73.83 -12.43
N HIS A 601 56.67 -72.68 -12.46
CA HIS A 601 58.10 -72.52 -12.71
C HIS A 601 58.80 -71.73 -11.60
N GLY A 602 58.29 -71.84 -10.37
CA GLY A 602 58.91 -71.30 -9.18
C GLY A 602 58.16 -71.71 -7.91
N THR A 603 58.49 -71.06 -6.79
CA THR A 603 57.79 -71.23 -5.52
C THR A 603 57.32 -69.88 -5.01
N ALA A 604 56.09 -69.84 -4.49
CA ALA A 604 55.52 -68.63 -3.90
C ALA A 604 55.02 -68.88 -2.47
N THR A 605 55.07 -67.86 -1.64
CA THR A 605 54.39 -67.80 -0.34
C THR A 605 53.71 -66.44 -0.16
N VAL A 606 52.61 -66.42 0.61
CA VAL A 606 51.93 -65.19 1.04
C VAL A 606 51.67 -65.25 2.54
N GLU A 607 51.91 -64.15 3.25
CA GLU A 607 51.53 -64.01 4.65
C GLU A 607 50.06 -63.58 4.73
N ALA A 608 49.30 -64.31 5.55
CA ALA A 608 47.85 -64.29 5.47
C ALA A 608 47.18 -63.00 5.96
N ASN A 609 47.87 -62.12 6.69
CA ASN A 609 47.27 -60.91 7.31
C ASN A 609 47.75 -59.60 6.66
N THR A 610 48.84 -59.64 5.92
CA THR A 610 49.52 -58.47 5.36
C THR A 610 49.57 -58.48 3.83
N GLY A 611 49.24 -59.62 3.20
CA GLY A 611 49.41 -59.81 1.77
C GLY A 611 50.87 -59.84 1.32
N ALA A 612 51.83 -59.82 2.25
CA ALA A 612 53.26 -59.86 1.96
C ALA A 612 53.59 -61.16 1.20
N PHE A 613 54.09 -61.00 -0.02
CA PHE A 613 54.23 -62.05 -1.01
C PHE A 613 55.69 -62.19 -1.41
N THR A 614 56.15 -63.42 -1.50
CA THR A 614 57.46 -63.74 -2.05
C THR A 614 57.32 -64.77 -3.16
N TYR A 615 58.09 -64.59 -4.23
CA TYR A 615 58.21 -65.54 -5.32
C TYR A 615 59.70 -65.75 -5.62
N VAL A 616 60.08 -67.01 -5.80
CA VAL A 616 61.42 -67.41 -6.22
C VAL A 616 61.24 -68.24 -7.49
N PRO A 617 61.75 -67.80 -8.66
CA PRO A 617 61.81 -68.62 -9.87
C PRO A 617 62.49 -69.97 -9.61
N ALA A 618 62.23 -70.94 -10.49
CA ALA A 618 63.12 -72.07 -10.63
C ALA A 618 64.48 -71.60 -11.19
N HIS A 619 65.54 -72.33 -10.86
CA HIS A 619 66.89 -72.06 -11.36
C HIS A 619 66.91 -72.10 -12.89
N ASP A 620 67.58 -71.14 -13.53
CA ASP A 620 67.63 -70.94 -14.99
C ASP A 620 66.25 -70.85 -15.70
N PHE A 621 65.20 -70.37 -15.01
CA PHE A 621 63.89 -70.14 -15.63
C PHE A 621 63.61 -68.67 -15.93
N HIS A 622 63.61 -68.34 -17.23
CA HIS A 622 63.01 -67.14 -17.78
C HIS A 622 61.72 -67.41 -18.58
N GLY A 623 60.88 -66.39 -18.66
CA GLY A 623 59.58 -66.42 -19.32
C GLY A 623 58.39 -66.24 -18.37
N PRO A 624 57.16 -66.40 -18.88
CA PRO A 624 55.95 -66.15 -18.10
C PRO A 624 55.63 -67.31 -17.16
N ASP A 625 55.40 -67.00 -15.89
CA ASP A 625 54.70 -67.86 -14.93
C ASP A 625 53.43 -67.17 -14.41
N GLU A 626 52.51 -67.95 -13.85
CA GLU A 626 51.23 -67.46 -13.36
C GLU A 626 50.82 -68.18 -12.07
N LEU A 627 50.20 -67.43 -11.16
CA LEU A 627 49.55 -68.00 -9.99
C LEU A 627 48.24 -67.26 -9.74
N THR A 628 47.37 -67.82 -8.91
CA THR A 628 46.20 -67.10 -8.40
C THR A 628 46.28 -66.96 -6.90
N PHE A 629 45.71 -65.88 -6.38
CA PHE A 629 45.55 -65.68 -4.94
C PHE A 629 44.10 -65.32 -4.64
N GLN A 630 43.68 -65.68 -3.43
CA GLN A 630 42.36 -65.44 -2.89
C GLN A 630 42.47 -64.41 -1.77
N VAL A 631 41.54 -63.46 -1.76
CA VAL A 631 41.34 -62.49 -0.68
C VAL A 631 40.02 -62.82 0.02
N SER A 632 39.99 -62.78 1.35
CA SER A 632 38.80 -63.04 2.17
C SER A 632 38.72 -62.12 3.38
N ASP A 633 37.53 -61.60 3.63
CA ASP A 633 37.07 -60.89 4.84
C ASP A 633 36.84 -61.83 6.05
N GLY A 634 36.71 -63.15 5.81
CA GLY A 634 36.33 -64.17 6.78
C GLY A 634 34.98 -64.87 6.51
N ALA A 635 34.17 -64.36 5.58
CA ALA A 635 32.86 -64.87 5.17
C ALA A 635 32.75 -65.10 3.64
N LEU A 636 33.15 -64.10 2.83
CA LEU A 636 33.19 -64.13 1.38
C LEU A 636 34.63 -64.07 0.86
N THR A 637 34.80 -64.28 -0.45
CA THR A 637 36.12 -64.36 -1.07
C THR A 637 36.10 -63.92 -2.53
N SER A 638 37.17 -63.30 -3.01
CA SER A 638 37.45 -63.16 -4.45
C SER A 638 38.83 -63.72 -4.82
N THR A 639 39.08 -63.90 -6.11
CA THR A 639 40.32 -64.46 -6.63
C THR A 639 40.86 -63.59 -7.76
N ALA A 640 42.16 -63.32 -7.74
CA ALA A 640 42.87 -62.61 -8.80
C ALA A 640 44.09 -63.39 -9.28
N VAL A 641 44.56 -63.05 -10.48
CA VAL A 641 45.76 -63.62 -11.10
C VAL A 641 46.95 -62.73 -10.79
N VAL A 642 48.09 -63.34 -10.46
CA VAL A 642 49.40 -62.70 -10.52
C VAL A 642 50.12 -63.28 -11.73
N THR A 643 50.48 -62.42 -12.68
CA THR A 643 51.36 -62.77 -13.80
C THR A 643 52.78 -62.37 -13.45
N LEU A 644 53.70 -63.30 -13.64
CA LEU A 644 55.12 -63.15 -13.34
C LEU A 644 55.87 -63.21 -14.67
N ASP A 645 56.48 -62.09 -15.04
CA ASP A 645 57.32 -61.97 -16.23
C ASP A 645 58.77 -62.09 -15.75
N VAL A 646 59.31 -63.32 -15.80
CA VAL A 646 60.67 -63.60 -15.34
C VAL A 646 61.64 -63.25 -16.46
N THR A 647 62.44 -62.21 -16.26
CA THR A 647 63.36 -61.68 -17.26
C THR A 647 64.64 -62.51 -17.32
N SER A 648 65.06 -62.85 -18.54
CA SER A 648 66.30 -63.57 -18.78
C SER A 648 67.51 -62.71 -18.42
N VAL A 649 68.46 -63.26 -17.68
CA VAL A 649 69.74 -62.61 -17.35
C VAL A 649 70.87 -63.46 -17.91
N ASN A 650 71.72 -62.86 -18.73
CA ASN A 650 72.76 -63.58 -19.47
C ASN A 650 73.64 -64.44 -18.54
N ASP A 651 73.50 -65.75 -18.64
CA ASP A 651 74.32 -66.72 -17.92
C ASP A 651 75.62 -67.03 -18.67
N ALA A 652 76.66 -67.45 -17.94
CA ALA A 652 77.92 -67.79 -18.58
C ALA A 652 77.85 -69.16 -19.28
N PRO A 653 78.37 -69.32 -20.50
CA PRO A 653 78.42 -70.63 -21.15
C PRO A 653 79.20 -71.68 -20.33
N VAL A 654 78.99 -72.95 -20.64
CA VAL A 654 79.67 -74.08 -19.98
C VAL A 654 80.44 -74.90 -21.00
N ALA A 655 81.76 -74.72 -21.05
CA ALA A 655 82.66 -75.40 -21.98
C ALA A 655 83.27 -76.69 -21.36
N ARG A 656 83.35 -77.77 -22.15
CA ARG A 656 83.87 -79.09 -21.71
C ARG A 656 85.32 -79.32 -22.19
N PRO A 657 86.21 -79.87 -21.34
CA PRO A 657 87.61 -80.14 -21.70
C PRO A 657 87.74 -81.19 -22.80
N LEU A 658 88.76 -81.05 -23.65
CA LEU A 658 89.02 -81.91 -24.81
C LEU A 658 90.42 -82.54 -24.72
N ALA A 659 90.53 -83.85 -25.01
CA ALA A 659 91.81 -84.55 -25.02
C ALA A 659 92.09 -85.20 -26.39
N LEU A 660 93.26 -84.94 -26.96
CA LEU A 660 93.73 -85.40 -28.28
C LEU A 660 95.05 -86.16 -28.16
N ARG A 661 95.37 -86.99 -29.15
CA ARG A 661 96.63 -87.74 -29.23
C ARG A 661 97.12 -87.82 -30.68
N THR A 662 98.44 -87.71 -30.88
CA THR A 662 99.07 -87.79 -32.20
C THR A 662 100.54 -88.26 -32.11
N ALA A 663 101.16 -88.51 -33.26
CA ALA A 663 102.62 -88.60 -33.38
C ALA A 663 103.20 -87.21 -33.64
N GLU A 664 104.49 -87.01 -33.39
CA GLU A 664 105.15 -85.79 -33.87
C GLU A 664 105.02 -85.66 -35.41
N ASP A 665 105.12 -84.43 -35.90
CA ASP A 665 104.84 -84.01 -37.29
C ASP A 665 103.40 -84.27 -37.82
N THR A 666 102.51 -84.85 -37.01
CA THR A 666 101.18 -85.29 -37.47
C THR A 666 100.04 -84.46 -36.88
N ALA A 667 99.22 -83.84 -37.73
CA ALA A 667 98.05 -83.07 -37.30
C ALA A 667 96.90 -83.97 -36.77
N VAL A 668 96.24 -83.50 -35.71
CA VAL A 668 95.05 -84.12 -35.10
C VAL A 668 93.88 -83.12 -35.04
N ARG A 669 92.65 -83.64 -35.02
CA ARG A 669 91.41 -82.85 -34.97
C ARG A 669 90.50 -83.32 -33.84
N GLY A 670 89.68 -82.40 -33.33
CA GLY A 670 88.60 -82.67 -32.38
C GLY A 670 87.59 -81.53 -32.37
N THR A 671 86.72 -81.49 -31.36
CA THR A 671 85.73 -80.42 -31.20
C THR A 671 85.58 -80.10 -29.71
N VAL A 672 85.73 -78.83 -29.34
CA VAL A 672 85.36 -78.33 -28.02
C VAL A 672 83.86 -78.07 -28.04
N THR A 673 83.14 -78.70 -27.12
CA THR A 673 81.70 -78.47 -26.95
C THR A 673 81.47 -77.53 -25.77
N ALA A 674 80.69 -76.49 -26.02
CA ALA A 674 80.12 -75.64 -24.98
C ALA A 674 78.61 -75.59 -25.15
N THR A 675 77.90 -75.40 -24.04
CA THR A 675 76.44 -75.23 -24.00
C THR A 675 76.11 -74.00 -23.19
N ASP A 676 75.11 -73.28 -23.63
CA ASP A 676 74.63 -72.03 -23.06
C ASP A 676 73.16 -72.23 -22.65
N VAL A 677 72.76 -71.73 -21.49
CA VAL A 677 71.40 -71.97 -20.96
C VAL A 677 70.38 -71.02 -21.58
N ASP A 678 70.79 -69.80 -21.93
CA ASP A 678 70.03 -68.83 -22.74
C ASP A 678 69.97 -69.20 -24.23
N ALA A 679 70.58 -70.33 -24.61
CA ALA A 679 70.66 -70.84 -25.98
C ALA A 679 71.28 -69.84 -26.99
N GLN A 680 72.16 -68.96 -26.51
CA GLN A 680 72.82 -67.95 -27.36
C GLN A 680 73.84 -68.57 -28.33
N ALA A 681 74.15 -67.82 -29.40
CA ALA A 681 74.99 -68.30 -30.49
C ALA A 681 76.49 -68.20 -30.16
N LEU A 682 77.02 -69.26 -29.53
CA LEU A 682 78.40 -69.30 -29.05
C LEU A 682 79.47 -69.16 -30.16
N ARG A 683 80.47 -68.33 -29.86
CA ARG A 683 81.68 -68.10 -30.66
C ARG A 683 82.91 -68.66 -29.98
N PHE A 684 83.72 -69.41 -30.72
CA PHE A 684 84.91 -70.08 -30.22
C PHE A 684 86.20 -69.40 -30.69
N THR A 685 87.13 -69.15 -29.76
CA THR A 685 88.46 -68.59 -30.04
C THR A 685 89.55 -69.40 -29.33
N VAL A 686 90.76 -69.49 -29.90
CA VAL A 686 91.93 -69.97 -29.15
C VAL A 686 92.42 -68.79 -28.32
N SER A 687 92.02 -68.75 -27.05
CA SER A 687 92.33 -67.68 -26.10
C SER A 687 93.74 -67.81 -25.50
N GLN A 688 94.25 -69.04 -25.41
CA GLN A 688 95.65 -69.30 -25.06
C GLN A 688 96.24 -70.26 -26.09
N PRO A 689 97.24 -69.83 -26.90
CA PRO A 689 97.82 -70.67 -27.94
C PRO A 689 98.61 -71.84 -27.35
N ALA A 690 98.80 -72.88 -28.16
CA ALA A 690 99.59 -74.04 -27.78
C ALA A 690 101.09 -73.69 -27.78
N ALA A 691 101.87 -74.28 -26.86
CA ALA A 691 103.28 -73.93 -26.69
C ALA A 691 104.21 -74.67 -27.67
N HIS A 692 103.75 -75.81 -28.18
CA HIS A 692 104.55 -76.78 -28.92
C HIS A 692 103.88 -77.23 -30.23
N GLY A 693 102.94 -76.45 -30.74
CA GLY A 693 102.28 -76.67 -32.02
C GLY A 693 101.35 -75.51 -32.41
N GLN A 694 100.71 -75.62 -33.57
CA GLN A 694 99.72 -74.65 -34.02
C GLN A 694 98.31 -75.20 -33.82
N ALA A 695 97.54 -74.52 -32.98
CA ALA A 695 96.11 -74.77 -32.76
C ALA A 695 95.27 -73.74 -33.55
N SER A 696 94.19 -74.21 -34.16
CA SER A 696 93.11 -73.36 -34.68
C SER A 696 91.75 -73.92 -34.29
N VAL A 697 90.77 -73.04 -34.11
CA VAL A 697 89.36 -73.41 -33.86
C VAL A 697 88.45 -72.72 -34.87
N ALA A 698 87.45 -73.45 -35.36
CA ALA A 698 86.40 -72.90 -36.20
C ALA A 698 85.38 -72.13 -35.33
N PRO A 699 85.20 -70.82 -35.55
CA PRO A 699 84.56 -69.95 -34.56
C PRO A 699 83.07 -70.21 -34.32
N GLU A 700 82.36 -70.92 -35.21
CA GLU A 700 80.92 -71.19 -35.07
C GLU A 700 80.60 -72.64 -34.68
N SER A 701 81.61 -73.52 -34.58
CA SER A 701 81.39 -74.97 -34.36
C SER A 701 82.29 -75.59 -33.30
N GLY A 702 83.23 -74.84 -32.73
CA GLY A 702 84.21 -75.35 -31.77
C GLY A 702 85.15 -76.41 -32.35
N ALA A 703 85.16 -76.64 -33.67
CA ALA A 703 85.98 -77.65 -34.32
C ALA A 703 87.46 -77.23 -34.30
N VAL A 704 88.30 -78.01 -33.63
CA VAL A 704 89.70 -77.74 -33.36
C VAL A 704 90.61 -78.57 -34.26
N THR A 705 91.65 -77.95 -34.81
CA THR A 705 92.78 -78.65 -35.44
C THR A 705 94.07 -78.26 -34.72
N TYR A 706 94.90 -79.24 -34.40
CA TYR A 706 96.22 -79.04 -33.79
C TYR A 706 97.30 -79.79 -34.59
N LEU A 707 98.39 -79.11 -34.92
CA LEU A 707 99.58 -79.69 -35.55
C LEU A 707 100.79 -79.45 -34.63
N PRO A 708 101.46 -80.50 -34.11
CA PRO A 708 102.73 -80.36 -33.41
C PRO A 708 103.75 -79.55 -34.23
N ALA A 709 104.62 -78.82 -33.53
CA ALA A 709 105.86 -78.35 -34.11
C ALA A 709 106.76 -79.57 -34.44
N ALA A 710 107.63 -79.40 -35.43
CA ALA A 710 108.49 -80.49 -35.90
C ALA A 710 109.38 -81.02 -34.77
N ASP A 711 109.58 -82.34 -34.75
CA ASP A 711 110.46 -83.06 -33.81
C ASP A 711 110.10 -82.86 -32.31
N ILE A 712 108.86 -82.43 -31.99
CA ILE A 712 108.37 -82.28 -30.61
C ILE A 712 107.44 -83.42 -30.19
N ASN A 713 107.85 -84.10 -29.12
CA ASN A 713 107.08 -85.11 -28.40
C ASN A 713 106.80 -84.69 -26.94
N GLY A 714 105.88 -85.41 -26.27
CA GLY A 714 105.46 -85.14 -24.89
C GLY A 714 103.99 -84.76 -24.80
N THR A 715 103.70 -83.62 -24.16
CA THR A 715 102.33 -83.08 -24.06
C THR A 715 102.31 -81.59 -24.33
N ASP A 716 101.30 -81.14 -25.06
CA ASP A 716 101.01 -79.71 -25.27
C ASP A 716 99.57 -79.41 -24.81
N THR A 717 99.29 -78.15 -24.50
CA THR A 717 97.98 -77.69 -24.04
C THR A 717 97.67 -76.31 -24.59
N PHE A 718 96.42 -76.07 -24.98
CA PHE A 718 95.91 -74.76 -25.36
C PHE A 718 94.50 -74.57 -24.84
N THR A 719 94.07 -73.31 -24.71
CA THR A 719 92.75 -72.98 -24.18
C THR A 719 91.88 -72.44 -25.31
N VAL A 720 90.68 -72.99 -25.41
CA VAL A 720 89.62 -72.50 -26.30
C VAL A 720 88.55 -71.85 -25.43
N THR A 721 88.28 -70.57 -25.64
CA THR A 721 87.15 -69.88 -25.02
C THR A 721 85.93 -70.00 -25.93
N ALA A 722 84.78 -70.31 -25.34
CA ALA A 722 83.46 -70.09 -25.93
C ALA A 722 82.85 -68.82 -25.30
N SER A 723 82.24 -67.96 -26.10
CA SER A 723 81.57 -66.75 -25.63
C SER A 723 80.23 -66.56 -26.36
N ASP A 724 79.21 -66.13 -25.63
CA ASP A 724 77.90 -65.70 -26.15
C ASP A 724 77.97 -64.31 -26.82
N GLY A 725 78.84 -63.43 -26.31
CA GLY A 725 78.99 -62.03 -26.69
C GLY A 725 79.22 -61.10 -25.49
N GLU A 726 78.85 -61.52 -24.28
CA GLU A 726 79.00 -60.76 -23.02
C GLU A 726 79.81 -61.52 -21.95
N LEU A 727 79.61 -62.84 -21.82
CA LEU A 727 80.31 -63.72 -20.90
C LEU A 727 81.14 -64.80 -21.63
N GLU A 728 82.04 -65.46 -20.89
CA GLU A 728 83.07 -66.34 -21.46
C GLU A 728 83.29 -67.62 -20.64
N ALA A 729 83.53 -68.73 -21.35
CA ALA A 729 83.78 -70.04 -20.79
C ALA A 729 85.00 -70.71 -21.42
N SER A 730 86.04 -70.94 -20.63
CA SER A 730 87.29 -71.55 -21.11
C SER A 730 87.29 -73.08 -20.99
N SER A 731 87.70 -73.76 -22.06
CA SER A 731 88.00 -75.18 -22.10
C SER A 731 89.46 -75.42 -22.42
N VAL A 732 90.13 -76.24 -21.60
CA VAL A 732 91.50 -76.68 -21.87
C VAL A 732 91.47 -77.87 -22.83
N VAL A 733 92.22 -77.74 -23.92
CA VAL A 733 92.52 -78.81 -24.88
C VAL A 733 93.91 -79.35 -24.58
N SER A 734 94.01 -80.62 -24.18
CA SER A 734 95.29 -81.30 -23.93
C SER A 734 95.64 -82.26 -25.08
N VAL A 735 96.87 -82.22 -25.56
CA VAL A 735 97.37 -83.09 -26.63
C VAL A 735 98.56 -83.91 -26.13
N THR A 736 98.57 -85.23 -26.39
CA THR A 736 99.78 -86.07 -26.22
C THR A 736 100.44 -86.35 -27.57
N ILE A 737 101.75 -86.21 -27.65
CA ILE A 737 102.57 -86.31 -28.88
C ILE A 737 103.67 -87.37 -28.67
N THR A 738 104.00 -88.19 -29.67
CA THR A 738 104.89 -89.36 -29.52
C THR A 738 106.10 -89.35 -30.47
N PRO A 739 107.30 -89.80 -30.02
CA PRO A 739 108.60 -89.57 -30.70
C PRO A 739 109.03 -90.56 -31.82
N VAL A 740 109.99 -90.09 -32.63
CA VAL A 740 110.78 -90.76 -33.69
C VAL A 740 112.31 -90.58 -33.37
N TYR A 741 113.29 -90.66 -34.30
CA TYR A 741 114.74 -90.76 -33.97
C TYR A 741 115.67 -90.12 -35.04
N ASP A 742 116.66 -89.30 -34.64
CA ASP A 742 117.35 -88.32 -35.50
C ASP A 742 118.88 -88.12 -35.29
N PRO A 743 119.62 -87.50 -36.24
CA PRO A 743 121.07 -87.26 -36.14
C PRO A 743 121.48 -85.98 -35.36
N PRO A 744 122.76 -85.83 -34.96
CA PRO A 744 123.25 -84.64 -34.25
C PRO A 744 123.12 -83.35 -35.07
N LEU A 745 122.55 -82.31 -34.45
CA LEU A 745 122.34 -81.00 -35.05
C LEU A 745 123.36 -80.00 -34.52
N VAL A 746 124.20 -79.48 -35.42
CA VAL A 746 125.00 -78.27 -35.18
C VAL A 746 124.18 -77.06 -35.60
N ARG A 747 124.04 -76.09 -34.71
CA ARG A 747 123.42 -74.80 -35.02
C ARG A 747 124.52 -73.77 -35.28
N ALA A 748 124.27 -72.86 -36.22
CA ALA A 748 125.11 -71.68 -36.36
C ALA A 748 124.71 -70.70 -35.25
N GLU A 749 125.58 -70.49 -34.27
CA GLU A 749 125.41 -69.44 -33.28
C GLU A 749 126.44 -68.33 -33.49
N THR A 750 125.98 -67.10 -33.29
CA THR A 750 126.82 -65.93 -33.10
C THR A 750 126.82 -65.62 -31.62
N PHE A 751 127.98 -65.67 -30.98
CA PHE A 751 128.13 -65.24 -29.61
C PHE A 751 128.48 -63.75 -29.55
N GLU A 752 127.79 -62.99 -28.71
CA GLU A 752 128.08 -61.57 -28.52
C GLU A 752 128.85 -61.36 -27.21
N CYS A 753 129.97 -60.66 -27.29
CA CYS A 753 130.73 -60.21 -26.13
C CYS A 753 130.96 -58.71 -26.22
N PRO A 754 130.92 -57.94 -25.12
CA PRO A 754 131.42 -56.57 -25.15
C PRO A 754 132.91 -56.56 -25.51
N GLU A 755 133.39 -55.51 -26.16
CA GLU A 755 134.83 -55.24 -26.17
C GLU A 755 135.36 -55.08 -24.72
N ASP A 756 136.68 -55.23 -24.57
CA ASP A 756 137.39 -55.25 -23.29
C ASP A 756 137.04 -56.39 -22.29
N THR A 757 136.05 -57.24 -22.57
CA THR A 757 135.58 -58.27 -21.62
C THR A 757 135.68 -59.71 -22.14
N ALA A 758 136.48 -60.54 -21.47
CA ALA A 758 136.57 -61.97 -21.74
C ALA A 758 135.25 -62.70 -21.40
N THR A 759 134.77 -63.54 -22.30
CA THR A 759 133.47 -64.23 -22.17
C THR A 759 133.56 -65.72 -22.48
N GLU A 760 132.68 -66.53 -21.88
CA GLU A 760 132.62 -67.99 -22.03
C GLU A 760 131.27 -68.45 -22.58
N GLY A 761 131.25 -69.60 -23.25
CA GLY A 761 130.03 -70.21 -23.77
C GLY A 761 130.14 -71.72 -23.91
N GLN A 762 129.14 -72.34 -24.55
CA GLN A 762 129.20 -73.72 -25.04
C GLN A 762 129.11 -73.75 -26.56
N LEU A 763 129.67 -74.79 -27.18
CA LEU A 763 129.65 -74.94 -28.63
C LEU A 763 128.26 -75.41 -29.07
N PRO A 764 127.68 -74.81 -30.12
CA PRO A 764 126.27 -74.96 -30.47
C PRO A 764 125.97 -76.28 -31.18
N ALA A 765 125.94 -77.38 -30.43
CA ALA A 765 125.49 -78.67 -30.93
C ALA A 765 124.69 -79.46 -29.89
N SER A 766 123.64 -80.11 -30.37
CA SER A 766 122.72 -80.93 -29.61
C SER A 766 122.38 -82.20 -30.39
N HIS A 767 122.03 -83.28 -29.70
CA HIS A 767 121.38 -84.42 -30.33
C HIS A 767 119.88 -84.32 -30.04
N PRO A 768 118.97 -84.42 -31.03
CA PRO A 768 117.52 -84.35 -30.79
C PRO A 768 117.08 -85.36 -29.72
N ASP A 769 117.49 -86.63 -29.86
CA ASP A 769 117.22 -87.70 -28.89
C ASP A 769 118.10 -87.69 -27.62
N GLY A 770 118.90 -86.64 -27.39
CA GLY A 770 119.76 -86.53 -26.21
C GLY A 770 120.93 -87.51 -26.11
N ALA A 771 121.39 -88.11 -27.22
CA ALA A 771 122.58 -88.97 -27.19
C ALA A 771 123.88 -88.17 -26.91
N PRO A 772 124.87 -88.75 -26.22
CA PRO A 772 126.07 -88.03 -25.76
C PRO A 772 127.01 -87.63 -26.91
N LEU A 773 127.54 -86.40 -26.82
CA LEU A 773 128.39 -85.75 -27.82
C LEU A 773 129.85 -85.58 -27.38
N THR A 774 130.73 -85.21 -28.30
CA THR A 774 132.13 -84.84 -28.03
C THR A 774 132.61 -83.79 -29.04
N PHE A 775 133.39 -82.79 -28.59
CA PHE A 775 133.67 -81.53 -29.27
C PHE A 775 135.18 -81.24 -29.43
N ARG A 776 135.54 -80.47 -30.47
CA ARG A 776 136.92 -80.01 -30.71
C ARG A 776 136.98 -78.70 -31.52
N LEU A 777 137.76 -77.71 -31.09
CA LEU A 777 138.07 -76.51 -31.90
C LEU A 777 139.08 -76.84 -33.02
N THR A 778 138.92 -76.22 -34.19
CA THR A 778 139.71 -76.48 -35.40
C THR A 778 140.29 -75.24 -36.09
N SER A 779 139.97 -74.01 -35.62
CA SER A 779 140.65 -72.77 -36.03
C SER A 779 140.87 -71.81 -34.86
N SER A 780 141.63 -70.73 -35.10
CA SER A 780 141.83 -69.62 -34.15
C SER A 780 141.18 -68.33 -34.67
N PRO A 781 140.62 -67.49 -33.80
CA PRO A 781 140.03 -66.18 -34.14
C PRO A 781 141.07 -65.08 -34.46
N ARG A 782 140.59 -63.90 -34.90
CA ARG A 782 141.38 -62.72 -35.34
C ARG A 782 141.25 -61.47 -34.45
N LEU A 783 140.10 -61.25 -33.81
CA LEU A 783 139.81 -60.10 -32.92
C LEU A 783 140.10 -60.44 -31.45
N GLY A 784 140.57 -61.65 -31.16
CA GLY A 784 140.83 -62.15 -29.82
C GLY A 784 141.42 -63.56 -29.82
N VAL A 785 141.39 -64.23 -28.68
CA VAL A 785 141.86 -65.62 -28.51
C VAL A 785 140.71 -66.50 -28.01
N ALA A 786 140.51 -67.68 -28.63
CA ALA A 786 139.55 -68.69 -28.17
C ALA A 786 140.24 -69.98 -27.71
N GLU A 787 139.71 -70.59 -26.64
CA GLU A 787 140.14 -71.88 -26.09
C GLU A 787 138.95 -72.78 -25.71
N LEU A 788 139.14 -74.10 -25.76
CA LEU A 788 138.13 -75.08 -25.31
C LEU A 788 138.44 -75.49 -23.87
N LEU A 789 137.48 -75.26 -22.98
CA LEU A 789 137.57 -75.57 -21.55
C LEU A 789 137.12 -77.01 -21.23
N ASP A 790 136.18 -77.58 -22.00
CA ASP A 790 135.72 -78.96 -21.86
C ASP A 790 135.28 -79.56 -23.21
N ALA A 791 135.87 -80.70 -23.60
CA ALA A 791 135.59 -81.40 -24.85
C ALA A 791 134.37 -82.34 -24.79
N SER A 792 133.86 -82.68 -23.61
CA SER A 792 132.66 -83.50 -23.42
C SER A 792 131.37 -82.66 -23.43
N THR A 793 131.44 -81.44 -22.94
CA THR A 793 130.30 -80.48 -22.91
C THR A 793 130.43 -79.35 -23.93
N GLY A 794 131.54 -79.27 -24.66
CA GLY A 794 131.79 -78.21 -25.64
C GLY A 794 132.00 -76.82 -25.03
N ARG A 795 132.33 -76.69 -23.75
CA ARG A 795 132.51 -75.37 -23.10
C ARG A 795 133.79 -74.68 -23.58
N TRP A 796 133.73 -73.39 -23.88
CA TRP A 796 134.82 -72.59 -24.47
C TRP A 796 134.92 -71.18 -23.83
N ARG A 797 136.04 -70.49 -24.05
CA ARG A 797 136.29 -69.09 -23.67
C ARG A 797 136.82 -68.30 -24.87
N PHE A 798 136.41 -67.03 -25.00
CA PHE A 798 136.96 -66.05 -25.95
C PHE A 798 137.31 -64.74 -25.23
N THR A 799 138.44 -64.12 -25.58
CA THR A 799 138.87 -62.83 -25.04
C THR A 799 139.16 -61.85 -26.18
N PRO A 800 138.38 -60.76 -26.35
CA PRO A 800 138.66 -59.69 -27.31
C PRO A 800 139.95 -58.91 -27.00
N GLY A 801 140.47 -58.18 -27.98
CA GLY A 801 141.49 -57.14 -27.78
C GLY A 801 140.87 -55.77 -27.42
N PRO A 802 141.64 -54.82 -26.84
CA PRO A 802 141.13 -53.51 -26.44
C PRO A 802 140.68 -52.65 -27.63
N ASP A 803 139.58 -51.93 -27.48
CA ASP A 803 138.98 -51.04 -28.50
C ASP A 803 138.71 -51.74 -29.86
N LEU A 804 138.54 -53.07 -29.87
CA LEU A 804 138.37 -53.90 -31.09
C LEU A 804 137.00 -54.58 -31.14
N ASN A 805 136.01 -53.86 -31.67
CA ASN A 805 134.70 -54.38 -32.03
C ASN A 805 134.63 -54.95 -33.47
N GLY A 806 133.57 -55.73 -33.75
CA GLY A 806 133.29 -56.35 -35.04
C GLY A 806 133.15 -57.89 -35.01
N SER A 807 133.03 -58.50 -36.20
CA SER A 807 132.74 -59.94 -36.33
C SER A 807 133.98 -60.81 -36.59
N ASP A 808 134.03 -61.95 -35.91
CA ASP A 808 135.06 -62.96 -35.95
C ASP A 808 134.46 -64.38 -35.98
N VAL A 809 135.27 -65.43 -36.23
CA VAL A 809 134.78 -66.81 -36.36
C VAL A 809 135.78 -67.85 -35.85
N VAL A 810 135.27 -68.86 -35.14
CA VAL A 810 136.01 -70.04 -34.66
C VAL A 810 135.35 -71.32 -35.17
N ALA A 811 136.07 -72.16 -35.91
CA ALA A 811 135.58 -73.45 -36.40
C ALA A 811 135.71 -74.56 -35.35
N PHE A 812 134.80 -75.52 -35.37
CA PHE A 812 134.79 -76.69 -34.49
C PHE A 812 134.19 -77.93 -35.15
N GLU A 813 134.37 -79.09 -34.52
CA GLU A 813 133.75 -80.37 -34.91
C GLU A 813 133.05 -80.99 -33.70
N VAL A 814 131.89 -81.61 -33.93
CA VAL A 814 131.14 -82.38 -32.93
C VAL A 814 130.84 -83.79 -33.45
N ARG A 815 130.77 -84.76 -32.54
CA ARG A 815 130.60 -86.17 -32.87
C ARG A 815 129.70 -86.89 -31.86
N ASP A 816 128.84 -87.79 -32.36
CA ASP A 816 128.11 -88.79 -31.57
C ASP A 816 128.73 -90.20 -31.79
N ARG A 817 127.99 -91.27 -31.46
CA ARG A 817 128.49 -92.66 -31.63
C ARG A 817 128.71 -93.06 -33.10
N SER A 818 128.02 -92.43 -34.06
CA SER A 818 127.93 -92.90 -35.46
C SER A 818 128.35 -91.88 -36.52
N THR A 819 128.20 -90.59 -36.23
CA THR A 819 128.29 -89.48 -37.19
C THR A 819 129.15 -88.34 -36.65
N THR A 820 129.66 -87.50 -37.54
CA THR A 820 130.48 -86.32 -37.18
C THR A 820 130.02 -85.15 -38.02
N VAL A 821 129.73 -84.04 -37.37
CA VAL A 821 129.17 -82.83 -37.97
C VAL A 821 130.13 -81.67 -37.67
N LYS A 822 130.36 -80.80 -38.65
CA LYS A 822 131.25 -79.64 -38.51
C LYS A 822 130.45 -78.38 -38.21
N GLY A 823 131.03 -77.49 -37.42
CA GLY A 823 130.42 -76.23 -37.02
C GLY A 823 131.36 -75.04 -37.10
N THR A 824 130.76 -73.86 -37.06
CA THR A 824 131.46 -72.59 -36.88
C THR A 824 130.68 -71.77 -35.86
N LEU A 825 131.38 -71.32 -34.82
CA LEU A 825 130.93 -70.32 -33.89
C LEU A 825 131.33 -68.96 -34.45
N SER A 826 130.37 -68.13 -34.83
CA SER A 826 130.63 -66.71 -35.08
C SER A 826 130.74 -66.01 -33.73
N ILE A 827 131.56 -64.97 -33.64
CA ILE A 827 131.68 -64.14 -32.45
C ILE A 827 131.58 -62.68 -32.90
N HIS A 828 130.65 -61.92 -32.34
CA HIS A 828 130.51 -60.51 -32.62
C HIS A 828 130.91 -59.74 -31.36
N VAL A 829 132.06 -59.07 -31.42
CA VAL A 829 132.50 -58.17 -30.36
C VAL A 829 131.71 -56.87 -30.52
N LYS A 830 130.86 -56.57 -29.56
CA LYS A 830 130.00 -55.39 -29.56
C LYS A 830 130.79 -54.17 -29.07
N PRO A 831 130.63 -53.01 -29.72
CA PRO A 831 131.17 -51.76 -29.19
C PRO A 831 130.52 -51.42 -27.84
N VAL A 832 131.25 -50.71 -26.99
CA VAL A 832 130.76 -50.19 -25.69
C VAL A 832 130.85 -48.66 -25.71
N ASN A 833 129.72 -47.98 -25.50
CA ASN A 833 129.60 -46.53 -25.65
C ASN A 833 130.41 -45.72 -24.62
N ASP A 834 131.20 -44.76 -25.10
CA ASP A 834 131.94 -43.77 -24.31
C ASP A 834 131.12 -42.48 -24.08
N ALA A 835 131.40 -41.73 -23.01
CA ALA A 835 130.56 -40.56 -22.63
C ALA A 835 131.04 -39.20 -23.21
N PRO A 836 130.13 -38.28 -23.59
CA PRO A 836 130.48 -37.05 -24.29
C PRO A 836 130.91 -35.89 -23.37
N VAL A 837 131.53 -34.84 -23.93
CA VAL A 837 132.13 -33.72 -23.16
C VAL A 837 131.73 -32.32 -23.69
N LEU A 838 131.49 -31.34 -22.80
CA LEU A 838 130.98 -29.98 -23.09
C LEU A 838 131.91 -28.81 -22.63
N THR A 839 131.67 -27.60 -23.17
CA THR A 839 132.39 -26.32 -22.85
C THR A 839 131.44 -25.18 -22.42
N ALA A 840 131.86 -24.30 -21.48
CA ALA A 840 131.02 -23.23 -20.86
C ALA A 840 130.74 -21.98 -21.74
N LEU A 841 129.73 -21.17 -21.37
CA LEU A 841 129.21 -20.02 -22.15
C LEU A 841 128.80 -18.78 -21.30
N ARG A 842 128.87 -17.55 -21.84
CA ARG A 842 128.40 -16.30 -21.19
C ARG A 842 127.67 -15.37 -22.17
N LEU A 843 126.60 -14.69 -21.72
CA LEU A 843 125.67 -13.84 -22.49
C LEU A 843 125.28 -12.55 -21.70
N GLU A 844 124.71 -11.54 -22.37
CA GLU A 844 124.30 -10.25 -21.79
C GLU A 844 123.00 -9.71 -22.46
N THR A 845 122.12 -9.02 -21.72
CA THR A 845 120.85 -8.46 -22.21
C THR A 845 120.31 -7.31 -21.33
N VAL A 846 119.16 -6.74 -21.67
CA VAL A 846 118.43 -5.74 -20.88
C VAL A 846 117.08 -6.31 -20.39
N GLU A 847 116.46 -5.65 -19.42
CA GLU A 847 115.17 -6.03 -18.84
C GLU A 847 114.08 -6.16 -19.91
N GLY A 848 113.33 -7.26 -19.85
CA GLY A 848 112.36 -7.66 -20.89
C GLY A 848 112.98 -8.15 -22.21
N GLY A 849 114.30 -8.06 -22.38
CA GLY A 849 115.02 -8.49 -23.59
C GLY A 849 115.59 -9.91 -23.46
N SER A 850 115.27 -10.78 -24.42
CA SER A 850 115.79 -12.16 -24.48
C SER A 850 117.11 -12.28 -25.25
N VAL A 851 118.04 -13.14 -24.79
CA VAL A 851 119.34 -13.40 -25.45
C VAL A 851 119.57 -14.89 -25.74
N GLU A 852 120.33 -15.20 -26.79
CA GLU A 852 120.60 -16.58 -27.26
C GLU A 852 122.10 -16.82 -27.53
N GLY A 853 122.57 -18.05 -27.34
CA GLY A 853 123.96 -18.46 -27.57
C GLY A 853 124.12 -19.97 -27.81
N VAL A 854 125.34 -20.45 -28.07
CA VAL A 854 125.63 -21.85 -28.43
C VAL A 854 126.71 -22.45 -27.53
N VAL A 855 126.45 -23.66 -27.03
CA VAL A 855 127.32 -24.47 -26.17
C VAL A 855 127.90 -25.62 -27.01
N GLN A 856 129.22 -25.84 -26.98
CA GLN A 856 129.91 -26.81 -27.83
C GLN A 856 130.30 -28.10 -27.08
N GLY A 857 130.32 -29.23 -27.81
CA GLY A 857 130.74 -30.54 -27.29
C GLY A 857 131.34 -31.48 -28.33
N ARG A 858 131.94 -32.58 -27.86
CA ARG A 858 132.52 -33.66 -28.67
C ARG A 858 132.28 -35.03 -28.02
N ASP A 859 132.16 -36.04 -28.87
CA ASP A 859 132.09 -37.47 -28.53
C ASP A 859 133.26 -38.28 -29.14
N VAL A 860 133.51 -39.51 -28.65
CA VAL A 860 134.55 -40.43 -29.16
C VAL A 860 134.03 -41.40 -30.22
N ASP A 861 132.85 -41.98 -30.02
CA ASP A 861 132.19 -42.91 -30.95
C ASP A 861 131.65 -42.18 -32.19
N GLY A 862 131.44 -40.87 -32.06
CA GLY A 862 130.98 -39.96 -33.11
C GLY A 862 129.48 -39.72 -33.07
N ASP A 863 128.82 -40.08 -31.97
CA ASP A 863 127.36 -40.05 -31.87
C ASP A 863 126.79 -38.62 -31.76
N PRO A 864 125.58 -38.38 -32.30
CA PRO A 864 125.01 -37.04 -32.40
C PRO A 864 124.53 -36.50 -31.04
N LEU A 865 125.20 -35.44 -30.57
CA LEU A 865 124.92 -34.84 -29.27
C LEU A 865 123.60 -34.08 -29.20
N THR A 866 122.83 -34.35 -28.16
CA THR A 866 121.60 -33.64 -27.81
C THR A 866 121.78 -32.92 -26.46
N LEU A 867 121.73 -31.58 -26.46
CA LEU A 867 121.78 -30.78 -25.25
C LEU A 867 120.46 -30.74 -24.48
N ARG A 868 120.56 -30.72 -23.15
CA ARG A 868 119.45 -30.53 -22.22
C ARG A 868 119.81 -29.54 -21.12
N LEU A 869 118.81 -28.82 -20.63
CA LEU A 869 118.96 -27.98 -19.43
C LEU A 869 119.06 -28.89 -18.21
N ALA A 870 120.17 -28.80 -17.47
CA ALA A 870 120.47 -29.66 -16.33
C ALA A 870 120.05 -29.02 -15.00
N THR A 871 120.34 -27.72 -14.81
CA THR A 871 119.73 -26.92 -13.74
C THR A 871 119.22 -25.59 -14.31
N PRO A 872 117.96 -25.20 -14.07
CA PRO A 872 117.43 -23.92 -14.51
C PRO A 872 118.06 -22.75 -13.71
N PRO A 873 117.94 -21.52 -14.22
CA PRO A 873 118.37 -20.33 -13.49
C PRO A 873 117.46 -20.05 -12.28
N ARG A 874 117.99 -19.33 -11.29
CA ARG A 874 117.27 -18.97 -10.05
C ARG A 874 116.05 -18.07 -10.25
N SER A 875 115.99 -17.38 -11.38
CA SER A 875 114.93 -16.50 -11.86
C SER A 875 115.11 -16.36 -13.38
N GLY A 876 114.10 -15.84 -14.07
CA GLY A 876 114.04 -15.87 -15.53
C GLY A 876 113.87 -17.29 -16.09
N ARG A 877 113.81 -17.42 -17.42
CA ARG A 877 113.55 -18.68 -18.11
C ARG A 877 114.65 -19.00 -19.11
N ALA A 878 115.48 -20.00 -18.78
CA ALA A 878 116.38 -20.62 -19.74
C ALA A 878 115.66 -21.72 -20.52
N THR A 879 115.91 -21.80 -21.83
CA THR A 879 115.44 -22.91 -22.69
C THR A 879 116.55 -23.36 -23.64
N VAL A 880 116.60 -24.66 -23.93
CA VAL A 880 117.37 -25.16 -25.08
C VAL A 880 116.47 -24.99 -26.30
N VAL A 881 116.86 -24.11 -27.22
CA VAL A 881 116.06 -23.76 -28.41
C VAL A 881 116.44 -24.58 -29.64
N ASP A 882 117.67 -25.10 -29.68
CA ASP A 882 118.05 -26.20 -30.57
C ASP A 882 118.97 -27.15 -29.81
N ALA A 883 118.48 -28.36 -29.53
CA ALA A 883 119.22 -29.35 -28.76
C ALA A 883 120.35 -30.01 -29.57
N ALA A 884 120.21 -30.16 -30.89
CA ALA A 884 121.21 -30.80 -31.75
C ALA A 884 122.34 -29.84 -32.15
N GLN A 885 122.06 -28.54 -32.25
CA GLN A 885 123.05 -27.49 -32.49
C GLN A 885 123.58 -26.85 -31.20
N GLY A 886 123.14 -27.31 -30.03
CA GLY A 886 123.59 -26.83 -28.72
C GLY A 886 123.18 -25.39 -28.38
N ARG A 887 122.08 -24.90 -28.93
CA ARG A 887 121.65 -23.50 -28.83
C ARG A 887 120.69 -23.28 -27.66
N VAL A 888 120.99 -22.29 -26.82
CA VAL A 888 120.26 -21.94 -25.61
C VAL A 888 119.76 -20.49 -25.65
N ARG A 889 118.62 -20.22 -25.02
CA ARG A 889 117.99 -18.91 -24.87
C ARG A 889 117.77 -18.60 -23.39
N TYR A 890 117.90 -17.34 -23.01
CA TYR A 890 117.49 -16.81 -21.71
C TYR A 890 116.51 -15.66 -21.91
N GLU A 891 115.35 -15.77 -21.27
CA GLU A 891 114.30 -14.75 -21.18
C GLU A 891 114.26 -14.25 -19.73
N PRO A 892 114.64 -13.00 -19.44
CA PRO A 892 114.52 -12.46 -18.09
C PRO A 892 113.06 -12.47 -17.61
N ALA A 893 112.84 -12.62 -16.30
CA ALA A 893 111.52 -12.36 -15.73
C ALA A 893 111.16 -10.85 -15.88
N PRO A 894 109.87 -10.47 -15.81
CA PRO A 894 109.48 -9.06 -15.73
C PRO A 894 110.19 -8.39 -14.55
N HIS A 895 110.74 -7.18 -14.76
CA HIS A 895 111.45 -6.40 -13.75
C HIS A 895 112.74 -7.06 -13.20
N GLU A 896 113.32 -8.00 -13.95
CA GLU A 896 114.55 -8.71 -13.57
C GLU A 896 115.84 -7.99 -14.02
N ASN A 897 116.75 -7.75 -13.07
CA ASN A 897 118.08 -7.20 -13.30
C ASN A 897 119.18 -7.94 -12.50
N GLY A 898 120.43 -7.87 -12.98
CA GLY A 898 121.60 -8.51 -12.34
C GLY A 898 122.15 -9.74 -13.10
N GLU A 899 122.99 -10.53 -12.42
CA GLU A 899 123.63 -11.73 -13.00
C GLU A 899 122.89 -13.03 -12.59
N PHE A 900 122.70 -13.92 -13.56
CA PHE A 900 121.96 -15.18 -13.46
C PHE A 900 122.76 -16.29 -14.14
N THR A 901 122.65 -17.53 -13.63
CA THR A 901 123.40 -18.67 -14.16
C THR A 901 122.53 -19.92 -14.20
N PHE A 902 122.77 -20.79 -15.18
CA PHE A 902 122.13 -22.09 -15.34
C PHE A 902 123.16 -23.12 -15.84
N THR A 903 122.84 -24.41 -15.86
CA THR A 903 123.76 -25.44 -16.39
C THR A 903 123.09 -26.35 -17.41
N VAL A 904 123.88 -26.90 -18.33
CA VAL A 904 123.44 -27.81 -19.39
C VAL A 904 124.31 -29.06 -19.45
N THR A 905 123.74 -30.18 -19.87
CA THR A 905 124.43 -31.43 -20.20
C THR A 905 124.18 -31.80 -21.66
N ALA A 906 125.08 -32.57 -22.26
CA ALA A 906 124.84 -33.25 -23.52
C ALA A 906 124.62 -34.75 -23.27
N SER A 907 123.96 -35.41 -24.21
CA SER A 907 123.85 -36.86 -24.27
C SER A 907 123.93 -37.29 -25.74
N ASP A 908 124.65 -38.37 -25.98
CA ASP A 908 124.70 -39.22 -27.19
C ASP A 908 123.47 -40.17 -27.28
N ALA A 909 122.51 -40.02 -26.34
CA ALA A 909 121.37 -40.90 -26.04
C ALA A 909 121.67 -42.18 -25.22
N GLN A 910 122.92 -42.48 -24.91
CA GLN A 910 123.36 -43.69 -24.19
C GLN A 910 124.03 -43.34 -22.84
N ALA A 911 124.91 -42.34 -22.83
CA ALA A 911 125.53 -41.71 -21.68
C ALA A 911 125.22 -40.19 -21.64
N SER A 912 125.71 -39.48 -20.63
CA SER A 912 125.57 -38.02 -20.55
C SER A 912 126.83 -37.37 -20.01
N SER A 913 127.15 -36.20 -20.56
CA SER A 913 128.29 -35.39 -20.13
C SER A 913 128.14 -34.91 -18.69
N ALA A 914 129.25 -34.55 -18.06
CA ALA A 914 129.20 -33.68 -16.89
C ALA A 914 128.48 -32.35 -17.24
N PRO A 915 127.75 -31.73 -16.29
CA PRO A 915 127.07 -30.46 -16.50
C PRO A 915 128.06 -29.29 -16.63
N VAL A 916 127.77 -28.35 -17.53
CA VAL A 916 128.58 -27.14 -17.76
C VAL A 916 127.75 -25.86 -17.60
N GLN A 917 128.37 -24.78 -17.12
CA GLN A 917 127.68 -23.55 -16.73
C GLN A 917 127.49 -22.56 -17.89
N VAL A 918 126.36 -21.87 -17.87
CA VAL A 918 126.01 -20.72 -18.70
C VAL A 918 125.67 -19.52 -17.80
N THR A 919 126.23 -18.34 -18.09
CA THR A 919 126.05 -17.10 -17.32
C THR A 919 125.38 -16.01 -18.16
N VAL A 920 124.45 -15.24 -17.58
CA VAL A 920 123.70 -14.15 -18.24
C VAL A 920 123.63 -12.90 -17.33
N VAL A 921 123.80 -11.70 -17.89
CA VAL A 921 123.65 -10.42 -17.18
C VAL A 921 122.50 -9.60 -17.76
N VAL A 922 121.70 -8.92 -16.91
CA VAL A 922 120.48 -8.15 -17.28
C VAL A 922 120.50 -6.72 -16.67
N GLU A 923 120.19 -5.69 -17.46
CA GLU A 923 120.16 -4.25 -17.08
C GLU A 923 118.73 -3.65 -17.00
N ALA A 924 118.42 -2.78 -16.01
CA ALA A 924 117.05 -2.40 -15.61
C ALA A 924 116.33 -1.24 -16.38
N ARG A 925 114.99 -1.14 -16.21
CA ARG A 925 114.04 -0.10 -16.69
C ARG A 925 113.05 0.35 -15.57
N ASN A 926 111.98 1.07 -15.91
CA ASN A 926 111.00 1.69 -14.99
C ASN A 926 109.58 1.38 -15.48
N ASP A 927 108.68 1.04 -14.56
CA ASP A 927 107.33 0.54 -14.82
C ASP A 927 106.22 1.42 -14.21
N ALA A 928 104.96 1.03 -14.43
CA ALA A 928 103.78 1.84 -14.10
C ALA A 928 103.00 1.30 -12.87
N PRO A 929 102.37 2.18 -12.08
CA PRO A 929 101.64 1.77 -10.88
C PRO A 929 100.32 1.08 -11.21
N VAL A 930 99.78 0.33 -10.24
CA VAL A 930 98.50 -0.39 -10.35
C VAL A 930 97.56 -0.01 -9.19
N ALA A 931 96.45 0.65 -9.52
CA ALA A 931 95.41 1.01 -8.55
C ALA A 931 94.44 -0.16 -8.28
N SER A 932 93.89 -0.24 -7.06
CA SER A 932 92.99 -1.32 -6.61
C SER A 932 91.58 -0.79 -6.31
N ASP A 933 90.56 -1.55 -6.72
CA ASP A 933 89.17 -1.29 -6.37
C ASP A 933 88.89 -1.57 -4.88
N GLN A 934 87.96 -0.80 -4.30
CA GLN A 934 87.61 -0.85 -2.88
C GLN A 934 86.09 -0.74 -2.67
N THR A 935 85.59 -1.34 -1.60
CA THR A 935 84.18 -1.24 -1.19
C THR A 935 84.06 -0.78 0.27
N LEU A 936 83.11 0.10 0.56
CA LEU A 936 82.81 0.62 1.89
C LEU A 936 81.29 0.58 2.14
N THR A 937 80.90 0.44 3.41
CA THR A 937 79.52 0.62 3.86
C THR A 937 79.53 1.65 4.98
N ILE A 938 78.62 2.63 4.90
CA ILE A 938 78.50 3.75 5.81
C ILE A 938 77.03 3.95 6.17
N ASP A 939 76.77 4.77 7.16
CA ASP A 939 75.43 5.23 7.51
C ASP A 939 75.20 6.62 6.85
N GLU A 940 73.95 6.99 6.55
CA GLU A 940 73.64 8.27 5.88
C GLU A 940 73.91 9.49 6.77
N ASP A 941 74.09 10.65 6.15
CA ASP A 941 74.46 11.93 6.76
C ASP A 941 75.79 11.98 7.55
N GLU A 942 76.53 10.87 7.66
CA GLU A 942 77.89 10.83 8.21
C GLU A 942 78.99 10.89 7.13
N GLN A 943 80.03 11.70 7.40
CA GLN A 943 81.25 11.72 6.60
C GLN A 943 82.16 10.54 6.96
N VAL A 944 82.53 9.73 5.97
CA VAL A 944 83.56 8.70 6.10
C VAL A 944 84.93 9.18 5.58
N THR A 945 85.99 8.61 6.14
CA THR A 945 87.35 8.72 5.57
C THR A 945 87.98 7.35 5.39
N GLY A 946 88.90 7.24 4.44
CA GLY A 946 89.63 6.00 4.16
C GLY A 946 90.94 6.28 3.43
N THR A 947 91.60 5.22 2.95
CA THR A 947 92.84 5.31 2.19
C THR A 947 92.72 4.53 0.89
N LEU A 948 93.05 5.18 -0.21
CA LEU A 948 93.10 4.65 -1.56
C LEU A 948 94.33 3.75 -1.72
N LYS A 949 94.16 2.61 -2.40
CA LYS A 949 95.20 1.59 -2.54
C LYS A 949 95.70 1.54 -3.97
N ALA A 950 96.99 1.77 -4.14
CA ALA A 950 97.74 1.42 -5.35
C ALA A 950 99.10 0.86 -4.94
N LEU A 951 99.68 0.04 -5.80
CA LEU A 951 101.03 -0.51 -5.64
C LEU A 951 101.86 -0.17 -6.88
N ASP A 952 103.13 0.11 -6.66
CA ASP A 952 104.12 0.24 -7.71
C ASP A 952 105.10 -0.95 -7.63
N VAL A 953 105.52 -1.50 -8.77
CA VAL A 953 106.39 -2.68 -8.80
C VAL A 953 107.85 -2.33 -8.51
N ASP A 954 108.29 -1.13 -8.87
CA ASP A 954 109.62 -0.60 -8.58
C ASP A 954 109.71 -0.05 -7.14
N GLY A 955 108.56 0.05 -6.46
CA GLY A 955 108.42 0.61 -5.12
C GLY A 955 108.38 2.14 -5.10
N ASP A 956 108.10 2.75 -6.25
CA ASP A 956 108.16 4.20 -6.44
C ASP A 956 107.05 4.95 -5.66
N ALA A 957 107.36 6.18 -5.24
CA ALA A 957 106.50 6.95 -4.33
C ALA A 957 105.29 7.56 -5.07
N LEU A 958 104.12 6.96 -4.88
CA LEU A 958 102.91 7.31 -5.63
C LEU A 958 102.17 8.58 -5.15
N THR A 959 101.52 9.22 -6.11
CA THR A 959 100.58 10.34 -5.89
C THR A 959 99.17 9.97 -6.37
N PHE A 960 98.16 10.41 -5.64
CA PHE A 960 96.75 10.05 -5.80
C PHE A 960 95.90 11.29 -6.04
N ARG A 961 94.92 11.18 -6.94
CA ARG A 961 93.90 12.21 -7.21
C ARG A 961 92.55 11.60 -7.52
N LEU A 962 91.47 12.36 -7.40
CA LEU A 962 90.14 11.92 -7.83
C LEU A 962 90.09 11.82 -9.38
N GLY A 963 89.53 10.72 -9.89
CA GLY A 963 89.33 10.46 -11.31
C GLY A 963 87.95 10.87 -11.79
N SER A 964 86.90 10.40 -11.11
CA SER A 964 85.50 10.76 -11.34
C SER A 964 84.77 10.95 -10.02
N ALA A 965 83.88 11.94 -9.95
CA ALA A 965 83.07 12.20 -8.76
C ALA A 965 81.95 11.14 -8.57
N PRO A 966 81.46 10.96 -7.33
CA PRO A 966 80.24 10.21 -7.05
C PRO A 966 78.98 10.89 -7.61
N GLN A 967 77.87 10.15 -7.69
CA GLN A 967 76.58 10.66 -8.19
C GLN A 967 75.65 11.16 -7.07
N HIS A 968 75.78 10.62 -5.87
CA HIS A 968 74.87 10.87 -4.74
C HIS A 968 75.62 11.26 -3.47
N GLY A 969 76.72 11.99 -3.64
CA GLY A 969 77.56 12.52 -2.57
C GLY A 969 78.76 13.28 -3.13
N THR A 970 79.68 13.67 -2.26
CA THR A 970 80.93 14.35 -2.63
C THR A 970 82.14 13.57 -2.09
N ALA A 971 83.13 13.32 -2.95
CA ALA A 971 84.40 12.68 -2.58
C ALA A 971 85.57 13.63 -2.80
N GLN A 972 86.58 13.56 -1.93
CA GLN A 972 87.82 14.32 -2.04
C GLN A 972 89.01 13.45 -1.64
N VAL A 973 90.13 13.56 -2.38
CA VAL A 973 91.42 13.03 -1.94
C VAL A 973 92.10 14.08 -1.05
N LEU A 974 92.30 13.74 0.21
CA LEU A 974 92.77 14.63 1.28
C LEU A 974 94.29 14.75 1.36
N GLY A 975 95.05 13.81 0.77
CA GLY A 975 96.50 13.85 0.76
C GLY A 975 97.10 13.09 -0.40
N ALA A 976 97.59 13.82 -1.40
CA ALA A 976 98.05 13.26 -2.67
C ALA A 976 99.10 12.14 -2.51
N THR A 977 100.10 12.26 -1.65
CA THR A 977 101.12 11.21 -1.46
C THR A 977 100.72 10.10 -0.49
N THR A 978 99.60 10.25 0.22
CA THR A 978 99.15 9.30 1.25
C THR A 978 97.93 8.47 0.83
N GLY A 979 97.28 8.84 -0.26
CA GLY A 979 96.04 8.20 -0.72
C GLY A 979 94.83 8.44 0.19
N GLY A 980 94.91 9.26 1.24
CA GLY A 980 93.76 9.53 2.12
C GLY A 980 92.59 10.15 1.35
N PHE A 981 91.36 9.71 1.59
CA PHE A 981 90.14 10.27 1.00
C PHE A 981 89.03 10.49 2.03
N SER A 982 88.09 11.38 1.72
CA SER A 982 86.80 11.51 2.38
C SER A 982 85.65 11.31 1.39
N TYR A 983 84.53 10.82 1.88
CA TYR A 983 83.24 10.85 1.18
C TYR A 983 82.14 11.31 2.15
N VAL A 984 81.30 12.22 1.67
CA VAL A 984 80.08 12.66 2.36
C VAL A 984 78.92 12.30 1.42
N PRO A 985 77.94 11.46 1.84
CA PRO A 985 76.73 11.24 1.06
C PRO A 985 75.94 12.56 0.92
N ALA A 986 75.09 12.66 -0.09
CA ALA A 986 74.15 13.76 -0.18
C ALA A 986 73.08 13.62 0.91
N ASP A 987 72.62 14.73 1.47
CA ASP A 987 71.71 14.77 2.63
C ASP A 987 70.52 13.79 2.45
N ASN A 988 70.31 12.89 3.41
CA ASN A 988 69.25 11.87 3.44
C ASN A 988 69.29 10.86 2.24
N PHE A 989 70.47 10.58 1.69
CA PHE A 989 70.65 9.55 0.66
C PHE A 989 71.11 8.20 1.25
N SER A 990 70.21 7.22 1.21
CA SER A 990 70.52 5.80 1.42
C SER A 990 70.42 5.02 0.11
N GLY A 991 71.41 4.16 -0.16
CA GLY A 991 71.55 3.49 -1.45
C GLY A 991 73.01 3.17 -1.81
N ILE A 992 73.30 2.97 -3.09
CA ILE A 992 74.66 2.73 -3.59
C ILE A 992 75.19 3.94 -4.36
N ASP A 993 76.48 4.24 -4.17
CA ASP A 993 77.20 5.30 -4.88
C ASP A 993 78.63 4.83 -5.20
N SER A 994 79.36 5.52 -6.07
CA SER A 994 80.76 5.17 -6.38
C SER A 994 81.53 6.29 -7.05
N PHE A 995 82.84 6.38 -6.75
CA PHE A 995 83.76 7.32 -7.37
C PHE A 995 85.05 6.60 -7.83
N THR A 996 85.84 7.20 -8.72
CA THR A 996 87.15 6.65 -9.13
C THR A 996 88.30 7.55 -8.72
N PHE A 997 89.49 6.97 -8.61
CA PHE A 997 90.74 7.67 -8.29
C PHE A 997 91.87 7.22 -9.22
N VAL A 998 92.85 8.09 -9.43
CA VAL A 998 94.03 7.83 -10.25
C VAL A 998 95.27 7.90 -9.36
N ALA A 999 96.11 6.87 -9.42
CA ALA A 999 97.46 6.84 -8.87
C ALA A 999 98.50 7.09 -9.98
N THR A 1000 99.55 7.84 -9.67
CA THR A 1000 100.61 8.30 -10.59
C THR A 1000 101.97 8.19 -9.92
N ASP A 1001 102.96 7.62 -10.61
CA ASP A 1001 104.35 7.51 -10.15
C ASP A 1001 105.17 8.79 -10.42
N PRO A 1002 106.45 8.86 -10.00
CA PRO A 1002 107.34 9.97 -10.34
C PRO A 1002 107.67 10.10 -11.84
N SER A 1003 107.59 9.03 -12.63
CA SER A 1003 107.86 9.07 -14.08
C SER A 1003 106.69 9.66 -14.90
N GLY A 1004 105.47 9.64 -14.34
CA GLY A 1004 104.25 10.16 -14.93
C GLY A 1004 103.29 9.10 -15.48
N ALA A 1005 103.60 7.82 -15.29
CA ALA A 1005 102.73 6.69 -15.59
C ALA A 1005 101.58 6.59 -14.57
N THR A 1006 100.38 6.17 -15.01
CA THR A 1006 99.15 6.28 -14.21
C THR A 1006 98.24 5.06 -14.29
N SER A 1007 97.54 4.75 -13.19
CA SER A 1007 96.49 3.72 -13.13
C SER A 1007 95.28 4.18 -12.31
N THR A 1008 94.11 3.62 -12.59
CA THR A 1008 92.81 4.08 -12.06
C THR A 1008 92.07 2.97 -11.32
N GLY A 1009 91.52 3.26 -10.14
CA GLY A 1009 90.72 2.34 -9.33
C GLY A 1009 89.39 2.96 -8.89
N THR A 1010 88.46 2.12 -8.43
CA THR A 1010 87.07 2.48 -8.10
C THR A 1010 86.76 2.24 -6.63
N VAL A 1011 86.15 3.21 -5.95
CA VAL A 1011 85.57 3.04 -4.61
C VAL A 1011 84.05 2.96 -4.75
N ARG A 1012 83.46 1.85 -4.32
CA ARG A 1012 82.00 1.65 -4.25
C ARG A 1012 81.51 1.77 -2.82
N LEU A 1013 80.41 2.49 -2.63
CA LEU A 1013 79.84 2.85 -1.34
C LEU A 1013 78.43 2.28 -1.22
N THR A 1014 78.06 1.84 -0.03
CA THR A 1014 76.68 1.49 0.33
C THR A 1014 76.33 2.31 1.56
N VAL A 1015 75.38 3.23 1.40
CA VAL A 1015 74.91 4.14 2.44
C VAL A 1015 73.62 3.57 3.02
N LYS A 1016 73.60 3.32 4.33
CA LYS A 1016 72.46 2.76 5.07
C LYS A 1016 71.58 3.87 5.63
N PRO A 1017 70.26 3.62 5.78
CA PRO A 1017 69.37 4.59 6.37
C PRO A 1017 69.59 4.78 7.88
N VAL A 1018 69.37 6.01 8.37
CA VAL A 1018 69.46 6.41 9.79
C VAL A 1018 68.18 7.17 10.15
N ASN A 1019 67.64 6.95 11.35
CA ASN A 1019 66.35 7.50 11.74
C ASN A 1019 66.41 9.03 11.99
N ASP A 1020 65.66 9.78 11.19
CA ASP A 1020 65.51 11.23 11.20
C ASP A 1020 64.63 11.74 12.37
N PRO A 1021 64.77 12.99 12.85
CA PRO A 1021 63.80 13.59 13.76
C PRO A 1021 62.49 13.96 13.02
N PRO A 1022 61.31 13.63 13.57
CA PRO A 1022 60.04 14.04 12.95
C PRO A 1022 59.86 15.57 12.96
N VAL A 1023 59.00 16.08 12.08
CA VAL A 1023 58.70 17.51 11.93
C VAL A 1023 57.28 17.81 12.38
N ALA A 1024 57.12 18.75 13.33
CA ALA A 1024 55.83 19.31 13.71
C ALA A 1024 55.46 20.51 12.83
N PHE A 1025 54.19 20.65 12.43
CA PHE A 1025 53.75 21.76 11.58
C PHE A 1025 53.03 22.85 12.35
N GLY A 1026 53.38 24.11 12.07
CA GLY A 1026 52.61 25.26 12.58
C GLY A 1026 51.21 25.29 11.98
N GLN A 1027 50.21 25.70 12.77
CA GLN A 1027 48.80 25.74 12.35
C GLN A 1027 48.12 27.03 12.82
N ASP A 1028 47.17 27.55 12.05
CA ASP A 1028 46.31 28.66 12.44
C ASP A 1028 44.87 28.14 12.64
N LEU A 1029 44.21 28.55 13.72
CA LEU A 1029 42.84 28.16 14.05
C LEU A 1029 42.06 29.38 14.57
N ASP A 1030 40.87 29.65 14.03
CA ASP A 1030 39.99 30.72 14.53
C ASP A 1030 39.17 30.21 15.74
N ALA A 1031 39.11 31.00 16.81
CA ALA A 1031 38.35 30.71 18.03
C ALA A 1031 37.35 31.85 18.33
N PRO A 1032 36.15 31.53 18.86
CA PRO A 1032 35.19 32.55 19.29
C PRO A 1032 35.64 33.21 20.60
N THR A 1033 35.24 34.47 20.85
CA THR A 1033 35.59 35.22 22.07
C THR A 1033 35.07 34.60 23.37
N ARG A 1034 34.05 33.73 23.30
CA ARG A 1034 33.67 32.80 24.39
C ARG A 1034 33.24 31.46 23.79
N GLY A 1035 33.87 30.37 24.21
CA GLY A 1035 33.53 29.01 23.79
C GLY A 1035 34.71 28.05 23.76
N ARG A 1036 34.47 26.85 23.21
CA ARG A 1036 35.47 25.81 22.96
C ARG A 1036 35.60 25.55 21.46
N VAL A 1037 36.81 25.27 21.00
CA VAL A 1037 37.09 24.82 19.63
C VAL A 1037 38.02 23.61 19.66
N SER A 1038 37.71 22.59 18.87
CA SER A 1038 38.56 21.40 18.72
C SER A 1038 39.53 21.57 17.56
N GLY A 1039 40.75 21.06 17.72
CA GLY A 1039 41.76 21.03 16.67
C GLY A 1039 42.54 19.71 16.69
N GLN A 1040 43.39 19.50 15.69
CA GLN A 1040 44.27 18.33 15.62
C GLN A 1040 45.67 18.74 15.17
N LEU A 1041 46.67 18.36 15.97
CA LEU A 1041 48.08 18.60 15.72
C LEU A 1041 48.57 17.74 14.54
N LYS A 1042 49.57 18.23 13.81
CA LYS A 1042 50.06 17.59 12.57
C LYS A 1042 51.57 17.46 12.61
N GLY A 1043 52.04 16.23 12.49
CA GLY A 1043 53.45 15.92 12.32
C GLY A 1043 53.64 15.09 11.06
N PHE A 1044 54.86 15.12 10.54
CA PHE A 1044 55.33 14.20 9.52
C PHE A 1044 56.67 13.64 9.99
N ASP A 1045 56.79 12.32 9.97
CA ASP A 1045 58.08 11.66 10.09
C ASP A 1045 58.54 11.19 8.71
N ARG A 1046 59.82 11.34 8.43
CA ARG A 1046 60.39 11.03 7.11
C ARG A 1046 60.54 9.52 6.91
N ASP A 1047 60.86 8.81 7.99
CA ASP A 1047 60.99 7.35 8.03
C ASP A 1047 59.66 6.62 8.24
N SER A 1048 58.57 7.38 8.34
CA SER A 1048 57.19 6.87 8.53
C SER A 1048 56.96 6.14 9.86
N SER A 1049 57.74 6.45 10.90
CA SER A 1049 57.57 5.94 12.26
C SER A 1049 56.31 6.49 12.96
N ALA A 1050 55.87 5.80 14.00
CA ALA A 1050 54.59 6.07 14.66
C ALA A 1050 54.65 7.30 15.59
N LEU A 1051 53.96 8.38 15.21
CA LEU A 1051 54.04 9.66 15.88
C LEU A 1051 53.28 9.76 17.22
N ARG A 1052 53.84 10.55 18.13
CA ARG A 1052 53.25 11.09 19.35
C ARG A 1052 53.40 12.61 19.38
N PHE A 1053 52.49 13.27 20.09
CA PHE A 1053 52.39 14.72 20.18
C PHE A 1053 52.49 15.16 21.64
N GLU A 1054 53.15 16.28 21.91
CA GLU A 1054 53.24 16.86 23.26
C GLU A 1054 53.12 18.39 23.21
N VAL A 1055 52.20 18.96 23.99
CA VAL A 1055 52.04 20.42 24.13
C VAL A 1055 53.00 20.91 25.21
N LEU A 1056 53.95 21.79 24.83
CA LEU A 1056 55.05 22.23 25.70
C LEU A 1056 54.66 23.41 26.60
N GLU A 1057 53.90 24.36 26.08
CA GLU A 1057 53.45 25.54 26.82
C GLU A 1057 51.97 25.79 26.52
N GLN A 1058 51.23 26.26 27.53
CA GLN A 1058 49.83 26.64 27.39
C GLN A 1058 49.72 28.06 26.79
N PRO A 1059 48.64 28.37 26.02
CA PRO A 1059 48.50 29.69 25.43
C PRO A 1059 48.32 30.78 26.51
N SER A 1060 48.73 32.00 26.18
CA SER A 1060 48.72 33.15 27.11
C SER A 1060 47.32 33.68 27.43
N VAL A 1061 46.33 33.27 26.65
CA VAL A 1061 44.89 33.52 26.81
C VAL A 1061 44.21 32.17 26.62
N GLY A 1062 43.24 31.83 27.47
CA GLY A 1062 42.60 30.52 27.46
C GLY A 1062 43.55 29.35 27.75
N HIS A 1063 43.06 28.12 27.60
CA HIS A 1063 43.83 26.90 27.87
C HIS A 1063 43.49 25.77 26.88
N VAL A 1064 44.49 24.95 26.55
CA VAL A 1064 44.35 23.68 25.84
C VAL A 1064 44.08 22.56 26.84
N ARG A 1065 43.00 21.80 26.61
CA ARG A 1065 42.51 20.71 27.44
C ARG A 1065 42.12 19.51 26.56
N ASP A 1066 41.83 18.38 27.21
CA ASP A 1066 41.37 17.14 26.57
C ASP A 1066 42.29 16.68 25.42
N PHE A 1067 43.59 16.80 25.64
CA PHE A 1067 44.65 16.49 24.66
C PHE A 1067 44.99 15.00 24.61
N ASP A 1068 44.97 14.41 23.41
CA ASP A 1068 45.43 13.04 23.15
C ASP A 1068 46.84 13.06 22.51
N PRO A 1069 47.89 12.61 23.23
CA PRO A 1069 49.27 12.61 22.75
C PRO A 1069 49.56 11.53 21.69
N ARG A 1070 48.59 10.69 21.27
CA ARG A 1070 48.78 9.74 20.16
C ARG A 1070 48.15 10.20 18.85
N THR A 1071 47.01 10.88 18.92
CA THR A 1071 46.31 11.37 17.71
C THR A 1071 46.54 12.87 17.46
N GLY A 1072 47.09 13.59 18.43
CA GLY A 1072 47.27 15.03 18.36
C GLY A 1072 45.97 15.82 18.53
N ALA A 1073 44.84 15.17 18.83
CA ALA A 1073 43.56 15.86 19.01
C ALA A 1073 43.55 16.68 20.32
N PHE A 1074 43.00 17.90 20.28
CA PHE A 1074 42.92 18.79 21.44
C PHE A 1074 41.66 19.66 21.42
N VAL A 1075 41.30 20.23 22.58
CA VAL A 1075 40.26 21.27 22.70
C VAL A 1075 40.87 22.52 23.32
N TYR A 1076 40.72 23.67 22.64
CA TYR A 1076 41.07 24.97 23.19
C TYR A 1076 39.81 25.67 23.73
N GLU A 1077 39.90 26.20 24.96
CA GLU A 1077 38.84 26.92 25.66
C GLU A 1077 39.34 28.32 26.03
N THR A 1078 38.65 29.38 25.58
CA THR A 1078 38.98 30.77 25.93
C THR A 1078 38.41 31.17 27.29
N ASP A 1079 39.17 31.97 28.04
CA ASP A 1079 38.74 32.54 29.34
C ASP A 1079 37.78 33.75 29.19
N GLY A 1080 37.59 34.24 27.97
CA GLY A 1080 36.71 35.38 27.67
C GLY A 1080 37.40 36.75 27.69
N SER A 1081 38.73 36.81 27.71
CA SER A 1081 39.49 38.04 27.46
C SER A 1081 39.68 38.31 25.95
N GLU A 1082 39.72 39.59 25.58
CA GLU A 1082 39.86 40.02 24.18
C GLU A 1082 41.32 40.31 23.82
N GLY A 1083 41.80 39.64 22.78
CA GLY A 1083 43.08 39.88 22.14
C GLY A 1083 43.15 39.10 20.82
N ASP A 1084 43.51 39.77 19.73
CA ASP A 1084 43.29 39.25 18.36
C ASP A 1084 44.02 37.93 18.05
N GLN A 1085 45.11 37.63 18.76
CA GLN A 1085 45.89 36.38 18.65
C GLN A 1085 46.48 35.93 19.98
N THR A 1086 46.40 34.63 20.26
CA THR A 1086 47.29 33.91 21.18
C THR A 1086 47.91 32.70 20.46
N TRP A 1087 48.81 31.95 21.08
CA TRP A 1087 49.41 30.75 20.51
C TRP A 1087 49.91 29.79 21.59
N PHE A 1088 50.06 28.52 21.25
CA PHE A 1088 50.73 27.51 22.07
C PHE A 1088 51.74 26.71 21.25
N GLU A 1089 52.76 26.15 21.90
CA GLU A 1089 53.80 25.32 21.26
C GLU A 1089 53.58 23.83 21.52
N TYR A 1090 53.91 23.02 20.52
CA TYR A 1090 53.91 21.57 20.62
C TYR A 1090 55.09 20.96 19.86
N VAL A 1091 55.50 19.77 20.27
CA VAL A 1091 56.45 18.92 19.55
C VAL A 1091 55.80 17.61 19.14
N VAL A 1092 56.46 16.94 18.20
CA VAL A 1092 56.13 15.61 17.70
C VAL A 1092 57.32 14.69 17.98
N SER A 1093 57.09 13.43 18.34
CA SER A 1093 58.14 12.44 18.55
C SER A 1093 57.74 11.10 17.95
N ASP A 1094 58.71 10.37 17.41
CA ASP A 1094 58.61 8.99 16.92
C ASP A 1094 58.82 7.94 18.04
N GLY A 1095 59.28 8.38 19.22
CA GLY A 1095 59.68 7.55 20.35
C GLY A 1095 61.19 7.50 20.63
N SER A 1096 62.02 8.00 19.72
CA SER A 1096 63.49 8.07 19.80
C SER A 1096 64.01 9.50 19.76
N LEU A 1097 63.43 10.34 18.91
CA LEU A 1097 63.79 11.73 18.66
C LEU A 1097 62.54 12.63 18.75
N THR A 1098 62.75 13.92 18.97
CA THR A 1098 61.69 14.93 19.12
C THR A 1098 61.89 16.07 18.13
N SER A 1099 60.81 16.52 17.51
CA SER A 1099 60.80 17.65 16.60
C SER A 1099 61.23 18.95 17.27
N VAL A 1100 61.63 19.92 16.45
CA VAL A 1100 61.64 21.33 16.86
C VAL A 1100 60.19 21.75 17.19
N PRO A 1101 59.96 22.61 18.22
CA PRO A 1101 58.61 23.07 18.55
C PRO A 1101 57.92 23.84 17.42
N ALA A 1102 56.65 23.52 17.19
CA ALA A 1102 55.76 24.21 16.25
C ALA A 1102 54.65 24.95 16.99
N ARG A 1103 54.26 26.12 16.45
CA ARG A 1103 53.21 26.96 17.03
C ARG A 1103 51.84 26.69 16.42
N VAL A 1104 50.84 26.46 17.27
CA VAL A 1104 49.44 26.65 16.90
C VAL A 1104 49.04 28.06 17.30
N ARG A 1105 48.72 28.91 16.33
CA ARG A 1105 48.19 30.25 16.54
C ARG A 1105 46.67 30.22 16.56
N LEU A 1106 46.11 30.93 17.52
CA LEU A 1106 44.68 30.99 17.81
C LEU A 1106 44.20 32.43 17.62
N HIS A 1107 43.44 32.66 16.56
CA HIS A 1107 42.87 33.97 16.24
C HIS A 1107 41.53 34.11 16.97
N VAL A 1108 41.45 34.96 17.99
CA VAL A 1108 40.21 35.11 18.77
C VAL A 1108 39.39 36.25 18.18
N ARG A 1109 38.42 35.92 17.32
CA ARG A 1109 37.60 36.94 16.61
C ARG A 1109 36.24 37.12 17.26
N GLN A 1110 35.84 38.38 17.48
CA GLN A 1110 34.42 38.72 17.66
C GLN A 1110 33.62 38.34 16.41
N ARG A 1111 32.39 37.86 16.61
CA ARG A 1111 31.35 37.71 15.59
C ARG A 1111 30.27 38.76 15.79
#